data_AF-A0A0R1HB36-F1
#
_entry.id   AF-A0A0R1HB36-F1
#
_cell.length_a   1.000
_cell.length_b   1.000
_cell.length_c   1.000
_cell.angle_alpha   90.00
_cell.angle_beta   90.00
_cell.angle_gamma   90.00
#
_symmetry.space_group_name_H-M   'P 1'
#
loop_
_entity.id
_entity.type
_entity.pdbx_description
1 polymer ?
#
loop_
_entity_poly.entity_id
_entity_poly.type
_entity_poly.pdbx_seq_one_letter_code
_entity_poly.pdbx_strand_id
1 'polypeptide(L)'
;MKRIKFNQNWLPLALSFLLPLVLMGGYFATRQMFPFGKSSILTVDLGQQYIDFFAYFRDILLHHPQQFLYSFSKTIGGDMLSVWAYYLMSPFNLLLLLTPGKWLTAGVLGITLLKYACSGLSMGWLLHKTNVQQGLWIPTFATAYALMGWMIANQLNVIWLDAPIFLPLICLGLEKLFQEKRPLYYTLSLGSMLIINYYMGYMICLFLLCYFIWASVRYWSTFKTWLHQLGLFIWGSLSAGLLAAVILLPTFYALTQSKATYTVTKFKWDWEYSPLKMLSKFVVGAFNFDQMPTGFPNLFVGSLVGLGFILYFLQRRIHWQVRLTAGVITLFLLASMLLQPLDLLWHAGQFPIWYPYRFSFVVCFWFVWLAAISFQKGWQLRPWQICVLAAILIGFIGYIYFHLANFNFLKPNQLILTIVFSFLTLILLILWQARPLRWFGLIFLFLVCVEASANAYLSLNQISYVSQHDYAVYTAKLKQAVNSIKRNETSTDFYRLEKTFMRTKNDAMEANYNSASHFSSTFEADLPTFMGHLGQPAGDGFVTYANGTLLSDAFLNMKYYLAAKDQVKHGHQTAAAVLPALTTKPDLAFYSEIGTTKVAKIYQNPFVLPLGFAASHAILKPDEATYGPLQYQSQLFNQLLGNQQKIGYFQPILFDRAVYHNLKREKSPANETYVKINKKKAATLTYYFTPQTSDPYYLTLGANLNSKAISLQLNGHAITQYDTFRDTVVVDLAAAAENQPLKLTITFKQNKVWLQNFQLYHFNLTAFNQGTQTLQNQAWHVKQTAANRLTGKVTVKKQQVLMTTIPYAKGWHVTVDGKATRPKKVLDALMAIPLKAGTHQVTLHYWPPYLTLGLWLSIGSLLTTIGLDWLFFRRHR
;
A
#
# COMPACT_ATOMS: atom_id res chain seq x y z
N MET A 1 -2.08 -36.51 45.40
CA MET A 1 -2.32 -35.51 44.33
C MET A 1 -1.05 -34.73 44.03
N LYS A 2 -0.34 -35.07 42.95
CA LYS A 2 0.82 -34.31 42.44
C LYS A 2 0.32 -32.96 41.90
N ARG A 3 0.55 -31.87 42.63
CA ARG A 3 0.36 -30.50 42.11
C ARG A 3 1.20 -30.35 40.85
N ILE A 4 0.54 -30.12 39.73
CA ILE A 4 1.15 -29.76 38.44
C ILE A 4 2.03 -28.52 38.69
N LYS A 5 3.36 -28.72 38.76
CA LYS A 5 4.34 -27.63 38.72
C LYS A 5 4.32 -27.05 37.32
N PHE A 6 3.37 -26.17 37.03
CA PHE A 6 3.46 -25.29 35.87
C PHE A 6 4.76 -24.49 36.04
N ASN A 7 5.77 -24.80 35.22
CA ASN A 7 7.15 -24.34 35.37
C ASN A 7 7.19 -22.80 35.49
N GLN A 8 7.82 -22.27 36.54
CA GLN A 8 7.93 -20.83 36.85
C GLN A 8 8.51 -19.98 35.70
N ASN A 9 9.14 -20.61 34.70
CA ASN A 9 9.74 -19.95 33.54
C ASN A 9 8.75 -19.64 32.39
N TRP A 10 7.60 -20.31 32.30
CA TRP A 10 6.66 -20.10 31.18
C TRP A 10 5.65 -18.98 31.44
N LEU A 11 5.29 -18.71 32.71
CA LEU A 11 4.32 -17.68 33.07
C LEU A 11 4.72 -16.27 32.57
N PRO A 12 5.97 -15.80 32.73
CA PRO A 12 6.39 -14.50 32.19
C PRO A 12 6.25 -14.39 30.66
N LEU A 13 6.53 -15.48 29.93
CA LEU A 13 6.38 -15.54 28.48
C LEU A 13 4.91 -15.54 28.06
N ALA A 14 4.07 -16.29 28.77
CA ALA A 14 2.63 -16.26 28.56
C ALA A 14 2.04 -14.86 28.77
N LEU A 15 2.47 -14.15 29.83
CA LEU A 15 2.08 -12.76 30.05
C LEU A 15 2.59 -11.82 28.96
N SER A 16 3.80 -12.04 28.44
CA SER A 16 4.38 -11.26 27.34
C SER A 16 3.55 -11.38 26.05
N PHE A 17 2.86 -12.50 25.86
CA PHE A 17 1.90 -12.71 24.77
C PHE A 17 0.50 -12.13 25.10
N LEU A 18 -0.04 -12.49 26.26
CA LEU A 18 -1.43 -12.20 26.62
C LEU A 18 -1.69 -10.73 26.94
N LEU A 19 -0.75 -10.01 27.56
CA LEU A 19 -0.99 -8.61 27.94
C LEU A 19 -1.17 -7.71 26.72
N PRO A 20 -0.27 -7.67 25.71
CA PRO A 20 -0.52 -6.88 24.51
C PRO A 20 -1.83 -7.23 23.81
N LEU A 21 -2.17 -8.52 23.75
CA LEU A 21 -3.41 -9.01 23.16
C LEU A 21 -4.66 -8.47 23.88
N VAL A 22 -4.68 -8.56 25.21
CA VAL A 22 -5.82 -8.11 26.02
C VAL A 22 -5.94 -6.60 26.03
N LEU A 23 -4.83 -5.86 26.13
CA LEU A 23 -4.85 -4.40 26.15
C LEU A 23 -5.37 -3.83 24.82
N MET A 24 -4.82 -4.28 23.69
CA MET A 24 -5.28 -3.84 22.37
C MET A 24 -6.66 -4.41 22.01
N GLY A 25 -6.95 -5.65 22.42
CA GLY A 25 -8.27 -6.26 22.24
C GLY A 25 -9.36 -5.50 23.00
N GLY A 26 -9.08 -5.11 24.24
CA GLY A 26 -9.93 -4.24 25.04
C GLY A 26 -10.13 -2.88 24.39
N TYR A 27 -9.06 -2.25 23.89
CA TYR A 27 -9.18 -0.98 23.14
C TYR A 27 -10.12 -1.12 21.94
N PHE A 28 -9.91 -2.11 21.07
CA PHE A 28 -10.76 -2.29 19.89
C PHE A 28 -12.20 -2.69 20.22
N ALA A 29 -12.41 -3.43 21.33
CA ALA A 29 -13.74 -3.72 21.84
C ALA A 29 -14.46 -2.46 22.31
N THR A 30 -13.79 -1.56 23.05
CA THR A 30 -14.39 -0.26 23.46
C THR A 30 -14.70 0.64 22.27
N ARG A 31 -13.94 0.50 21.17
CA ARG A 31 -14.21 1.16 19.87
C ARG A 31 -15.26 0.45 19.02
N GLN A 32 -15.91 -0.59 19.54
CA GLN A 32 -16.96 -1.36 18.85
C GLN A 32 -16.49 -1.90 17.49
N MET A 33 -15.22 -2.27 17.35
CA MET A 33 -14.71 -2.87 16.12
C MET A 33 -15.27 -4.28 15.94
N PHE A 34 -15.78 -4.58 14.74
CA PHE A 34 -16.35 -5.88 14.39
C PHE A 34 -15.33 -7.00 14.68
N PRO A 35 -15.70 -8.03 15.46
CA PRO A 35 -17.07 -8.46 15.76
C PRO A 35 -17.72 -7.87 17.03
N PHE A 36 -17.02 -7.01 17.78
CA PHE A 36 -17.54 -6.42 19.02
C PHE A 36 -18.63 -5.36 18.79
N GLY A 37 -18.75 -4.80 17.58
CA GLY A 37 -19.80 -3.84 17.26
C GLY A 37 -19.85 -3.39 15.80
N LYS A 38 -20.26 -2.13 15.57
CA LYS A 38 -20.63 -1.59 14.24
C LYS A 38 -19.47 -0.92 13.48
N SER A 39 -18.33 -0.66 14.13
CA SER A 39 -17.15 -0.11 13.47
C SER A 39 -16.32 -1.23 12.84
N SER A 40 -15.48 -0.93 11.86
CA SER A 40 -14.46 -1.86 11.36
C SER A 40 -13.06 -1.37 11.73
N ILE A 41 -12.05 -2.24 11.65
CA ILE A 41 -10.64 -1.81 11.77
C ILE A 41 -10.15 -1.01 10.55
N LEU A 42 -10.96 -0.95 9.48
CA LEU A 42 -10.55 -0.36 8.22
C LEU A 42 -10.40 1.15 8.34
N THR A 43 -9.24 1.65 7.95
CA THR A 43 -8.91 3.08 7.85
C THR A 43 -7.79 3.27 6.84
N VAL A 44 -7.69 4.43 6.21
CA VAL A 44 -6.62 4.79 5.25
C VAL A 44 -6.28 3.62 4.30
N ASP A 45 -5.02 3.21 4.16
CA ASP A 45 -4.58 2.15 3.24
C ASP A 45 -5.16 0.78 3.58
N LEU A 46 -5.43 0.49 4.87
CA LEU A 46 -6.09 -0.75 5.26
C LEU A 46 -7.48 -0.88 4.65
N GLY A 47 -8.23 0.23 4.65
CA GLY A 47 -9.57 0.29 4.05
C GLY A 47 -9.56 0.51 2.54
N GLN A 48 -8.57 1.21 2.00
CA GLN A 48 -8.51 1.60 0.58
C GLN A 48 -7.76 0.62 -0.31
N GLN A 49 -6.97 -0.30 0.26
CA GLN A 49 -6.08 -1.18 -0.50
C GLN A 49 -5.92 -2.57 0.13
N TYR A 50 -5.48 -2.68 1.39
CA TYR A 50 -5.04 -3.97 1.93
C TYR A 50 -6.19 -4.97 2.09
N ILE A 51 -7.37 -4.51 2.48
CA ILE A 51 -8.54 -5.38 2.62
C ILE A 51 -8.89 -6.07 1.30
N ASP A 52 -8.76 -5.37 0.17
CA ASP A 52 -9.01 -5.94 -1.16
C ASP A 52 -7.96 -6.99 -1.53
N PHE A 53 -6.68 -6.74 -1.19
CA PHE A 53 -5.61 -7.72 -1.36
C PHE A 53 -5.80 -8.95 -0.47
N PHE A 54 -6.34 -8.78 0.73
CA PHE A 54 -6.65 -9.89 1.63
C PHE A 54 -7.84 -10.72 1.15
N ALA A 55 -8.87 -10.09 0.58
CA ALA A 55 -9.94 -10.83 -0.07
C ALA A 55 -9.43 -11.61 -1.28
N TYR A 56 -8.56 -10.99 -2.08
CA TYR A 56 -7.91 -11.61 -3.23
C TYR A 56 -6.98 -12.77 -2.86
N PHE A 57 -6.14 -12.59 -1.84
CA PHE A 57 -5.32 -13.65 -1.23
C PHE A 57 -6.16 -14.90 -0.93
N ARG A 58 -7.30 -14.66 -0.28
CA ARG A 58 -8.23 -15.70 0.13
C ARG A 58 -8.83 -16.44 -1.07
N ASP A 59 -9.23 -15.69 -2.09
CA ASP A 59 -9.87 -16.25 -3.28
C ASP A 59 -8.91 -17.05 -4.16
N ILE A 60 -7.67 -16.57 -4.34
CA ILE A 60 -6.62 -17.30 -5.04
C ILE A 60 -6.34 -18.64 -4.38
N LEU A 61 -6.03 -18.63 -3.08
CA LEU A 61 -5.56 -19.83 -2.42
C LEU A 61 -6.65 -20.91 -2.31
N LEU A 62 -7.92 -20.50 -2.22
CA LEU A 62 -9.04 -21.44 -2.10
C LEU A 62 -9.63 -21.87 -3.45
N HIS A 63 -9.60 -21.02 -4.47
CA HIS A 63 -10.37 -21.25 -5.70
C HIS A 63 -9.57 -21.04 -7.00
N HIS A 64 -8.58 -20.14 -7.02
CA HIS A 64 -7.89 -19.72 -8.24
C HIS A 64 -6.35 -19.66 -8.12
N PRO A 65 -5.67 -20.76 -7.79
CA PRO A 65 -4.22 -20.75 -7.51
C PRO A 65 -3.37 -20.31 -8.72
N GLN A 66 -3.91 -20.46 -9.93
CA GLN A 66 -3.24 -20.05 -11.17
C GLN A 66 -3.05 -18.53 -11.29
N GLN A 67 -3.82 -17.72 -10.56
CA GLN A 67 -3.69 -16.25 -10.51
C GLN A 67 -2.56 -15.76 -9.58
N PHE A 68 -1.84 -16.68 -8.93
CA PHE A 68 -0.77 -16.34 -8.00
C PHE A 68 0.37 -15.54 -8.65
N LEU A 69 0.73 -15.87 -9.89
CA LEU A 69 1.85 -15.23 -10.60
C LEU A 69 1.41 -14.05 -11.47
N TYR A 70 0.20 -14.08 -12.02
CA TYR A 70 -0.30 -13.06 -12.94
C TYR A 70 -1.80 -12.87 -12.76
N SER A 71 -2.27 -11.61 -12.81
CA SER A 71 -3.67 -11.29 -12.62
C SER A 71 -4.18 -10.23 -13.58
N PHE A 72 -5.36 -10.48 -14.15
CA PHE A 72 -6.15 -9.52 -14.91
C PHE A 72 -7.07 -8.65 -14.03
N SER A 73 -7.04 -8.83 -12.71
CA SER A 73 -7.63 -7.92 -11.71
C SER A 73 -6.65 -6.81 -11.27
N LYS A 74 -5.37 -6.88 -11.69
CA LYS A 74 -4.36 -5.83 -11.53
C LYS A 74 -4.39 -4.93 -12.78
N THR A 75 -5.33 -3.98 -12.83
CA THR A 75 -5.63 -3.19 -14.05
C THR A 75 -5.88 -4.17 -15.21
N ILE A 76 -5.40 -3.89 -16.43
CA ILE A 76 -5.58 -4.76 -17.59
C ILE A 76 -4.69 -6.00 -17.60
N GLY A 77 -3.95 -6.28 -16.52
CA GLY A 77 -3.04 -7.41 -16.42
C GLY A 77 -1.70 -7.02 -15.80
N GLY A 78 -1.17 -7.80 -14.87
CA GLY A 78 0.16 -7.54 -14.34
C GLY A 78 0.76 -8.67 -13.52
N ASP A 79 2.06 -8.58 -13.31
CA ASP A 79 2.80 -9.47 -12.40
C ASP A 79 2.27 -9.30 -10.98
N MET A 80 2.12 -10.43 -10.28
CA MET A 80 1.63 -10.41 -8.90
C MET A 80 2.74 -10.60 -7.87
N LEU A 81 3.92 -11.10 -8.23
CA LEU A 81 4.97 -11.39 -7.25
C LEU A 81 5.42 -10.15 -6.48
N SER A 82 5.49 -8.98 -7.14
CA SER A 82 5.81 -7.73 -6.43
C SER A 82 4.75 -7.35 -5.38
N VAL A 83 3.47 -7.58 -5.69
CA VAL A 83 2.36 -7.33 -4.76
C VAL A 83 2.42 -8.33 -3.61
N TRP A 84 2.70 -9.60 -3.91
CA TRP A 84 2.87 -10.61 -2.88
C TRP A 84 4.01 -10.28 -1.92
N ALA A 85 5.19 -9.99 -2.46
CA ALA A 85 6.42 -9.72 -1.72
C ALA A 85 6.29 -8.53 -0.75
N TYR A 86 5.46 -7.54 -1.09
CA TYR A 86 5.27 -6.35 -0.27
C TYR A 86 4.07 -6.45 0.67
N TYR A 87 2.97 -7.08 0.26
CA TYR A 87 1.69 -7.04 0.99
C TYR A 87 1.24 -8.36 1.61
N LEU A 88 1.53 -9.51 1.00
CA LEU A 88 0.75 -10.74 1.26
C LEU A 88 1.54 -11.92 1.84
N MET A 89 2.87 -11.85 1.88
CA MET A 89 3.73 -12.97 2.32
C MET A 89 3.77 -13.23 3.84
N SER A 90 3.03 -12.45 4.65
CA SER A 90 2.93 -12.70 6.09
C SER A 90 2.21 -14.04 6.37
N PRO A 91 2.79 -14.95 7.18
CA PRO A 91 2.16 -16.24 7.49
C PRO A 91 0.85 -16.08 8.27
N PHE A 92 0.67 -14.95 8.99
CA PHE A 92 -0.58 -14.66 9.68
C PHE A 92 -1.77 -14.56 8.72
N ASN A 93 -1.54 -14.17 7.46
CA ASN A 93 -2.60 -14.04 6.46
C ASN A 93 -3.32 -15.36 6.18
N LEU A 94 -2.71 -16.52 6.48
CA LEU A 94 -3.37 -17.83 6.39
C LEU A 94 -4.62 -17.92 7.28
N LEU A 95 -4.69 -17.17 8.38
CA LEU A 95 -5.88 -17.11 9.23
C LEU A 95 -7.09 -16.47 8.51
N LEU A 96 -6.85 -15.64 7.49
CA LEU A 96 -7.91 -15.02 6.70
C LEU A 96 -8.69 -16.03 5.86
N LEU A 97 -8.10 -17.20 5.56
CA LEU A 97 -8.80 -18.29 4.87
C LEU A 97 -10.10 -18.68 5.58
N LEU A 98 -10.10 -18.56 6.91
CA LEU A 98 -11.23 -18.88 7.79
C LEU A 98 -12.30 -17.77 7.88
N THR A 99 -12.08 -16.59 7.29
CA THR A 99 -12.95 -15.41 7.47
C THR A 99 -13.50 -14.86 6.12
N PRO A 100 -14.57 -15.45 5.56
CA PRO A 100 -15.17 -14.99 4.30
C PRO A 100 -16.02 -13.72 4.43
N GLY A 101 -16.10 -12.98 3.32
CA GLY A 101 -17.07 -11.89 3.13
C GLY A 101 -17.00 -10.83 4.23
N LYS A 102 -18.13 -10.57 4.89
CA LYS A 102 -18.20 -9.58 5.99
C LYS A 102 -17.26 -9.89 7.16
N TRP A 103 -16.88 -11.16 7.36
CA TRP A 103 -15.99 -11.56 8.45
C TRP A 103 -14.52 -11.23 8.21
N LEU A 104 -14.14 -10.82 6.99
CA LEU A 104 -12.75 -10.52 6.67
C LEU A 104 -12.17 -9.41 7.55
N THR A 105 -12.96 -8.39 7.91
CA THR A 105 -12.53 -7.31 8.81
C THR A 105 -12.25 -7.81 10.24
N ALA A 106 -13.01 -8.79 10.72
CA ALA A 106 -12.73 -9.47 11.99
C ALA A 106 -11.47 -10.33 11.92
N GLY A 107 -11.23 -10.99 10.79
CA GLY A 107 -9.99 -11.75 10.55
C GLY A 107 -8.75 -10.84 10.58
N VAL A 108 -8.83 -9.68 9.92
CA VAL A 108 -7.78 -8.65 9.95
C VAL A 108 -7.55 -8.14 11.37
N LEU A 109 -8.60 -7.83 12.12
CA LEU A 109 -8.48 -7.46 13.54
C LEU A 109 -7.78 -8.56 14.36
N GLY A 110 -8.17 -9.82 14.17
CA GLY A 110 -7.56 -10.97 14.83
C GLY A 110 -6.07 -11.09 14.53
N ILE A 111 -5.67 -10.93 13.26
CA ILE A 111 -4.25 -10.91 12.87
C ILE A 111 -3.51 -9.74 13.53
N THR A 112 -4.07 -8.52 13.51
CA THR A 112 -3.45 -7.36 14.15
C THR A 112 -3.19 -7.63 15.64
N LEU A 113 -4.17 -8.17 16.36
CA LEU A 113 -4.05 -8.53 17.78
C LEU A 113 -2.99 -9.63 18.01
N LEU A 114 -2.96 -10.65 17.15
CA LEU A 114 -1.94 -11.70 17.23
C LEU A 114 -0.53 -11.17 16.95
N LYS A 115 -0.38 -10.18 16.08
CA LYS A 115 0.92 -9.54 15.82
C LYS A 115 1.40 -8.71 17.01
N TYR A 116 0.51 -8.01 17.71
CA TYR A 116 0.84 -7.41 19.03
C TYR A 116 1.31 -8.46 20.04
N ALA A 117 0.56 -9.56 20.17
CA ALA A 117 0.85 -10.64 21.09
C ALA A 117 2.21 -11.31 20.79
N CYS A 118 2.47 -11.60 19.51
CA CYS A 118 3.71 -12.22 19.05
C CYS A 118 4.91 -11.27 19.15
N SER A 119 4.71 -9.96 18.96
CA SER A 119 5.75 -8.95 19.17
C SER A 119 6.20 -8.95 20.64
N GLY A 120 5.24 -8.91 21.58
CA GLY A 120 5.53 -9.03 23.01
C GLY A 120 6.21 -10.35 23.36
N LEU A 121 5.69 -11.48 22.86
CA LEU A 121 6.29 -12.79 23.07
C LEU A 121 7.73 -12.87 22.54
N SER A 122 8.01 -12.34 21.34
CA SER A 122 9.34 -12.37 20.74
C SER A 122 10.36 -11.57 21.56
N MET A 123 9.98 -10.40 22.04
CA MET A 123 10.82 -9.59 22.93
C MET A 123 11.00 -10.28 24.29
N GLY A 124 9.93 -10.82 24.87
CA GLY A 124 10.00 -11.59 26.10
C GLY A 124 10.91 -12.82 25.96
N TRP A 125 10.87 -13.48 24.80
CA TRP A 125 11.72 -14.62 24.46
C TRP A 125 13.19 -14.23 24.35
N LEU A 126 13.50 -13.12 23.65
CA LEU A 126 14.85 -12.56 23.59
C LEU A 126 15.38 -12.28 25.00
N LEU A 127 14.61 -11.56 25.84
CA LEU A 127 14.99 -11.21 27.20
C LEU A 127 15.21 -12.43 28.10
N HIS A 128 14.35 -13.44 27.98
CA HIS A 128 14.46 -14.68 28.72
C HIS A 128 15.67 -15.50 28.30
N LYS A 129 15.88 -15.71 27.00
CA LYS A 129 16.95 -16.57 26.47
C LYS A 129 18.34 -15.97 26.63
N THR A 130 18.47 -14.66 26.61
CA THR A 130 19.74 -13.95 26.89
C THR A 130 19.99 -13.75 28.38
N ASN A 131 19.07 -14.20 29.26
CA ASN A 131 19.09 -13.95 30.70
C ASN A 131 19.21 -12.47 31.10
N VAL A 132 18.84 -11.55 30.20
CA VAL A 132 18.88 -10.10 30.46
C VAL A 132 17.81 -9.73 31.49
N GLN A 133 16.64 -10.39 31.48
CA GLN A 133 15.59 -10.19 32.47
C GLN A 133 14.98 -11.50 32.95
N GLN A 134 14.37 -11.48 34.13
CA GLN A 134 13.72 -12.63 34.77
C GLN A 134 12.40 -12.22 35.44
N GLY A 135 11.51 -13.19 35.61
CA GLY A 135 10.22 -12.98 36.28
C GLY A 135 9.40 -11.91 35.57
N LEU A 136 8.72 -11.06 36.34
CA LEU A 136 7.76 -10.07 35.81
C LEU A 136 8.40 -8.92 35.02
N TRP A 137 9.71 -8.71 35.10
CA TRP A 137 10.40 -7.73 34.26
C TRP A 137 10.37 -8.12 32.78
N ILE A 138 10.28 -9.42 32.46
CA ILE A 138 10.14 -9.90 31.09
C ILE A 138 8.85 -9.34 30.45
N PRO A 139 7.63 -9.60 30.98
CA PRO A 139 6.41 -9.03 30.41
C PRO A 139 6.35 -7.50 30.52
N THR A 140 7.03 -6.86 31.47
CA THR A 140 7.09 -5.39 31.57
C THR A 140 7.75 -4.78 30.33
N PHE A 141 8.97 -5.20 29.97
CA PHE A 141 9.65 -4.69 28.78
C PHE A 141 9.03 -5.20 27.48
N ALA A 142 8.53 -6.44 27.46
CA ALA A 142 7.80 -6.97 26.32
C ALA A 142 6.54 -6.17 25.99
N THR A 143 5.77 -5.75 27.00
CA THR A 143 4.56 -4.93 26.81
C THR A 143 4.92 -3.54 26.32
N ALA A 144 5.95 -2.90 26.89
CA ALA A 144 6.43 -1.60 26.42
C ALA A 144 6.89 -1.64 24.94
N TYR A 145 7.55 -2.73 24.54
CA TYR A 145 7.95 -2.95 23.15
C TYR A 145 6.75 -3.18 22.23
N ALA A 146 5.84 -4.09 22.60
CA ALA A 146 4.68 -4.43 21.79
C ALA A 146 3.75 -3.24 21.58
N LEU A 147 3.66 -2.31 22.55
CA LEU A 147 2.81 -1.12 22.49
C LEU A 147 3.62 0.19 22.28
N MET A 148 4.84 0.09 21.75
CA MET A 148 5.63 1.28 21.40
C MET A 148 4.90 2.20 20.41
N GLY A 149 5.22 3.48 20.41
CA GLY A 149 4.59 4.51 19.61
C GLY A 149 4.56 4.19 18.12
N TRP A 150 5.63 3.58 17.59
CA TRP A 150 5.63 3.12 16.20
C TRP A 150 4.55 2.08 15.92
N MET A 151 4.38 1.09 16.82
CA MET A 151 3.39 0.03 16.65
C MET A 151 1.98 0.61 16.69
N ILE A 152 1.70 1.53 17.62
CA ILE A 152 0.41 2.22 17.71
C ILE A 152 0.13 3.06 16.46
N ALA A 153 1.09 3.89 16.02
CA ALA A 153 0.91 4.77 14.86
C ALA A 153 0.76 4.00 13.53
N ASN A 154 1.44 2.85 13.40
CA ASN A 154 1.49 2.08 12.16
C ASN A 154 0.64 0.80 12.18
N GLN A 155 -0.19 0.56 13.20
CA GLN A 155 -1.02 -0.67 13.26
C GLN A 155 -1.95 -0.85 12.05
N LEU A 156 -2.39 0.27 11.46
CA LEU A 156 -3.17 0.28 10.22
C LEU A 156 -2.38 -0.30 9.02
N ASN A 157 -1.05 -0.23 9.06
CA ASN A 157 -0.16 -0.90 8.13
C ASN A 157 0.18 -2.31 8.63
N VAL A 158 -0.85 -3.16 8.73
CA VAL A 158 -0.75 -4.53 9.27
C VAL A 158 0.34 -5.39 8.59
N ILE A 159 0.69 -5.06 7.35
CA ILE A 159 1.76 -5.67 6.55
C ILE A 159 3.17 -5.45 7.11
N TRP A 160 3.39 -4.43 7.94
CA TRP A 160 4.70 -4.12 8.54
C TRP A 160 4.88 -4.71 9.94
N LEU A 161 3.80 -5.14 10.59
CA LEU A 161 3.82 -5.55 11.99
C LEU A 161 4.52 -6.91 12.23
N ASP A 162 4.91 -7.62 11.17
CA ASP A 162 5.83 -8.76 11.28
C ASP A 162 7.24 -8.30 11.69
N ALA A 163 7.65 -7.09 11.32
CA ALA A 163 9.01 -6.61 11.58
C ALA A 163 9.33 -6.51 13.09
N PRO A 164 8.44 -5.98 13.96
CA PRO A 164 8.64 -6.04 15.40
C PRO A 164 8.58 -7.46 16.00
N ILE A 165 7.98 -8.45 15.31
CA ILE A 165 8.01 -9.84 15.77
C ILE A 165 9.37 -10.47 15.45
N PHE A 166 9.87 -10.24 14.24
CA PHE A 166 11.12 -10.85 13.78
C PHE A 166 12.36 -10.17 14.33
N LEU A 167 12.35 -8.85 14.56
CA LEU A 167 13.54 -8.12 15.02
C LEU A 167 14.14 -8.70 16.33
N PRO A 168 13.36 -8.96 17.41
CA PRO A 168 13.92 -9.60 18.60
C PRO A 168 14.43 -11.02 18.35
N LEU A 169 13.79 -11.78 17.45
CA LEU A 169 14.23 -13.13 17.08
C LEU A 169 15.55 -13.08 16.31
N ILE A 170 15.70 -12.14 15.37
CA ILE A 170 16.94 -11.96 14.61
C ILE A 170 18.07 -11.53 15.53
N CYS A 171 17.82 -10.57 16.43
CA CYS A 171 18.80 -10.16 17.45
C CYS A 171 19.17 -11.33 18.38
N LEU A 172 18.22 -12.19 18.77
CA LEU A 172 18.52 -13.41 19.52
C LEU A 172 19.42 -14.35 18.72
N GLY A 173 19.21 -14.48 17.41
CA GLY A 173 20.10 -15.24 16.54
C GLY A 173 21.49 -14.68 16.47
N LEU A 174 21.62 -13.36 16.43
CA LEU A 174 22.91 -12.70 16.43
C LEU A 174 23.62 -12.87 17.78
N GLU A 175 22.90 -12.73 18.90
CA GLU A 175 23.41 -13.02 20.24
C GLU A 175 23.94 -14.47 20.36
N LYS A 176 23.20 -15.44 19.82
CA LYS A 176 23.66 -16.84 19.74
C LYS A 176 24.85 -17.02 18.81
N LEU A 177 24.93 -16.28 17.70
CA LEU A 177 26.09 -16.34 16.81
C LEU A 177 27.36 -15.89 17.54
N PHE A 178 27.27 -14.83 18.35
CA PHE A 178 28.41 -14.38 19.17
C PHE A 178 28.79 -15.41 20.26
N GLN A 179 27.80 -15.99 20.96
CA GLN A 179 28.04 -16.84 22.14
C GLN A 179 28.28 -18.32 21.78
N GLU A 180 27.51 -18.87 20.85
CA GLU A 180 27.47 -20.29 20.48
C GLU A 180 28.11 -20.59 19.11
N LYS A 181 28.45 -19.56 18.31
CA LYS A 181 29.01 -19.69 16.94
C LYS A 181 28.09 -20.42 15.95
N ARG A 182 26.77 -20.38 16.16
CA ARG A 182 25.76 -21.04 15.31
C ARG A 182 24.99 -20.03 14.44
N PRO A 183 25.18 -20.02 13.11
CA PRO A 183 24.57 -19.02 12.24
C PRO A 183 23.14 -19.39 11.78
N LEU A 184 22.68 -20.63 11.99
CA LEU A 184 21.41 -21.12 11.43
C LEU A 184 20.20 -20.28 11.88
N TYR A 185 20.06 -20.05 13.19
CA TYR A 185 18.91 -19.33 13.73
C TYR A 185 18.88 -17.87 13.25
N TYR A 186 20.05 -17.23 13.16
CA TYR A 186 20.19 -15.89 12.58
C TYR A 186 19.79 -15.87 11.10
N THR A 187 20.34 -16.80 10.31
CA THR A 187 20.11 -16.89 8.86
C THR A 187 18.64 -17.14 8.53
N LEU A 188 18.00 -18.10 9.21
CA LEU A 188 16.59 -18.43 8.98
C LEU A 188 15.64 -17.31 9.41
N SER A 189 15.88 -16.67 10.55
CA SER A 189 15.02 -15.58 11.02
C SER A 189 15.14 -14.34 10.13
N LEU A 190 16.35 -13.98 9.68
CA LEU A 190 16.55 -12.87 8.75
C LEU A 190 15.99 -13.20 7.36
N GLY A 191 16.26 -14.39 6.83
CA GLY A 191 15.75 -14.81 5.52
C GLY A 191 14.22 -14.87 5.49
N SER A 192 13.59 -15.34 6.59
CA SER A 192 12.13 -15.32 6.74
C SER A 192 11.59 -13.89 6.71
N MET A 193 12.23 -12.95 7.41
CA MET A 193 11.82 -11.54 7.40
C MET A 193 11.92 -10.92 6.00
N LEU A 194 12.98 -11.23 5.25
CA LEU A 194 13.16 -10.76 3.87
C LEU A 194 12.12 -11.33 2.90
N ILE A 195 11.66 -12.58 3.11
CA ILE A 195 10.56 -13.19 2.34
C ILE A 195 9.21 -12.57 2.70
N ILE A 196 8.97 -12.37 4.00
CA ILE A 196 7.69 -11.84 4.52
C ILE A 196 7.48 -10.40 4.10
N ASN A 197 8.51 -9.57 4.24
CA ASN A 197 8.48 -8.17 3.83
C ASN A 197 9.89 -7.66 3.59
N TYR A 198 10.32 -7.64 2.33
CA TYR A 198 11.67 -7.21 1.95
C TYR A 198 11.97 -5.76 2.35
N TYR A 199 10.94 -4.90 2.39
CA TYR A 199 11.09 -3.48 2.66
C TYR A 199 11.43 -3.22 4.13
N MET A 200 10.68 -3.82 5.06
CA MET A 200 11.02 -3.76 6.49
C MET A 200 12.28 -4.58 6.81
N GLY A 201 12.51 -5.68 6.08
CA GLY A 201 13.72 -6.49 6.17
C GLY A 201 14.99 -5.71 5.81
N TYR A 202 14.94 -4.85 4.79
CA TYR A 202 16.05 -3.95 4.43
C TYR A 202 16.45 -3.03 5.61
N MET A 203 15.48 -2.42 6.28
CA MET A 203 15.75 -1.57 7.46
C MET A 203 16.38 -2.38 8.59
N ILE A 204 15.92 -3.62 8.81
CA ILE A 204 16.54 -4.52 9.79
C ILE A 204 17.98 -4.85 9.39
N CYS A 205 18.28 -5.12 8.12
CA CYS A 205 19.65 -5.36 7.66
C CYS A 205 20.60 -4.21 8.01
N LEU A 206 20.19 -2.95 7.80
CA LEU A 206 20.99 -1.78 8.19
C LEU A 206 21.21 -1.73 9.71
N PHE A 207 20.15 -1.93 10.49
CA PHE A 207 20.25 -1.95 11.95
C PHE A 207 21.16 -3.07 12.47
N LEU A 208 21.18 -4.24 11.82
CA LEU A 208 22.04 -5.36 12.22
C LEU A 208 23.53 -5.04 12.07
N LEU A 209 23.93 -4.16 11.16
CA LEU A 209 25.32 -3.66 11.10
C LEU A 209 25.66 -2.88 12.37
N CYS A 210 24.78 -1.98 12.80
CA CYS A 210 24.94 -1.25 14.06
C CYS A 210 24.96 -2.19 15.27
N TYR A 211 24.02 -3.14 15.32
CA TYR A 211 23.93 -4.11 16.40
C TYR A 211 25.18 -5.00 16.47
N PHE A 212 25.69 -5.46 15.33
CA PHE A 212 26.93 -6.25 15.25
C PHE A 212 28.13 -5.46 15.80
N ILE A 213 28.25 -4.17 15.48
CA ILE A 213 29.32 -3.31 16.01
C ILE A 213 29.24 -3.22 17.53
N TRP A 214 28.06 -2.98 18.09
CA TRP A 214 27.87 -2.95 19.55
C TRP A 214 28.16 -4.30 20.22
N ALA A 215 27.61 -5.38 19.65
CA ALA A 215 27.79 -6.73 20.16
C ALA A 215 29.28 -7.16 20.09
N SER A 216 30.01 -6.76 19.06
CA SER A 216 31.46 -7.01 18.93
C SER A 216 32.27 -6.44 20.09
N VAL A 217 31.90 -5.25 20.58
CA VAL A 217 32.56 -4.61 21.73
C VAL A 217 32.12 -5.28 23.04
N ARG A 218 30.84 -5.67 23.14
CA ARG A 218 30.29 -6.33 24.32
C ARG A 218 30.83 -7.73 24.57
N TYR A 219 30.99 -8.52 23.50
CA TYR A 219 31.46 -9.91 23.53
C TYR A 219 32.92 -10.05 23.09
N TRP A 220 33.68 -8.94 23.14
CA TRP A 220 35.08 -8.94 22.75
C TRP A 220 35.87 -9.96 23.57
N SER A 221 36.71 -10.74 22.88
CA SER A 221 37.62 -11.70 23.50
C SER A 221 39.00 -11.64 22.85
N THR A 222 39.12 -12.11 21.61
CA THR A 222 40.35 -12.04 20.82
C THR A 222 40.04 -11.65 19.38
N PHE A 223 41.02 -11.10 18.67
CA PHE A 223 40.87 -10.74 17.25
C PHE A 223 40.50 -11.95 16.38
N LYS A 224 41.05 -13.14 16.67
CA LYS A 224 40.73 -14.38 15.93
C LYS A 224 39.27 -14.80 16.13
N THR A 225 38.76 -14.73 17.36
CA THR A 225 37.34 -15.03 17.64
C THR A 225 36.43 -14.03 16.95
N TRP A 226 36.78 -12.74 17.02
CA TRP A 226 36.03 -11.66 16.37
C TRP A 226 36.00 -11.84 14.84
N LEU A 227 37.13 -12.15 14.20
CA LEU A 227 37.19 -12.39 12.76
C LEU A 227 36.32 -13.58 12.34
N HIS A 228 36.27 -14.63 13.16
CA HIS A 228 35.38 -15.77 12.93
C HIS A 228 33.90 -15.38 13.07
N GLN A 229 33.54 -14.61 14.09
CA GLN A 229 32.18 -14.08 14.27
C GLN A 229 31.76 -13.16 13.11
N LEU A 230 32.68 -12.31 12.64
CA LEU A 230 32.46 -11.46 11.45
C LEU A 230 32.22 -12.31 10.20
N GLY A 231 33.04 -13.35 9.98
CA GLY A 231 32.84 -14.28 8.87
C GLY A 231 31.48 -14.99 8.93
N LEU A 232 31.06 -15.46 10.11
CA LEU A 232 29.74 -16.08 10.32
C LEU A 232 28.60 -15.09 10.10
N PHE A 233 28.75 -13.83 10.53
CA PHE A 233 27.76 -12.79 10.32
C PHE A 233 27.59 -12.44 8.84
N ILE A 234 28.70 -12.25 8.12
CA ILE A 234 28.67 -11.99 6.67
C ILE A 234 28.06 -13.16 5.93
N TRP A 235 28.53 -14.38 6.21
CA TRP A 235 28.02 -15.58 5.56
C TRP A 235 26.53 -15.80 5.86
N GLY A 236 26.10 -15.63 7.12
CA GLY A 236 24.69 -15.77 7.51
C GLY A 236 23.79 -14.69 6.90
N SER A 237 24.28 -13.45 6.78
CA SER A 237 23.55 -12.36 6.12
C SER A 237 23.37 -12.60 4.63
N LEU A 238 24.45 -13.00 3.93
CA LEU A 238 24.40 -13.33 2.51
C LEU A 238 23.52 -14.55 2.24
N SER A 239 23.63 -15.57 3.08
CA SER A 239 22.79 -16.78 2.98
C SER A 239 21.33 -16.47 3.24
N ALA A 240 21.01 -15.56 4.17
CA ALA A 240 19.64 -15.09 4.37
C ALA A 240 19.08 -14.37 3.13
N GLY A 241 19.88 -13.52 2.48
CA GLY A 241 19.52 -12.88 1.22
C GLY A 241 19.31 -13.88 0.08
N LEU A 242 20.20 -14.86 -0.06
CA LEU A 242 20.08 -15.94 -1.05
C LEU A 242 18.88 -16.85 -0.76
N LEU A 243 18.58 -17.11 0.51
CA LEU A 243 17.39 -17.86 0.93
C LEU A 243 16.12 -17.14 0.47
N ALA A 244 16.11 -15.80 0.53
CA ALA A 244 14.99 -14.99 0.06
C ALA A 244 15.01 -14.70 -1.46
N ALA A 245 16.00 -15.19 -2.22
CA ALA A 245 16.19 -14.88 -3.64
C ALA A 245 14.97 -15.24 -4.52
N VAL A 246 14.24 -16.30 -4.17
CA VAL A 246 12.97 -16.69 -4.82
C VAL A 246 11.95 -15.56 -4.91
N ILE A 247 11.89 -14.68 -3.90
CA ILE A 247 11.02 -13.50 -3.89
C ILE A 247 11.80 -12.24 -4.29
N LEU A 248 13.03 -12.06 -3.79
CA LEU A 248 13.79 -10.84 -3.98
C LEU A 248 14.18 -10.59 -5.43
N LEU A 249 14.58 -11.61 -6.20
CA LEU A 249 15.04 -11.39 -7.58
C LEU A 249 13.90 -10.98 -8.53
N PRO A 250 12.73 -11.67 -8.56
CA PRO A 250 11.60 -11.21 -9.36
C PRO A 250 11.10 -9.83 -8.93
N THR A 251 11.05 -9.58 -7.61
CA THR A 251 10.60 -8.29 -7.07
C THR A 251 11.55 -7.17 -7.44
N PHE A 252 12.87 -7.38 -7.34
CA PHE A 252 13.86 -6.41 -7.77
C PHE A 252 13.68 -6.05 -9.25
N TYR A 253 13.50 -7.06 -10.11
CA TYR A 253 13.22 -6.84 -11.53
C TYR A 253 11.94 -6.01 -11.73
N ALA A 254 10.84 -6.34 -11.06
CA ALA A 254 9.59 -5.58 -11.15
C ALA A 254 9.76 -4.12 -10.69
N LEU A 255 10.49 -3.90 -9.59
CA LEU A 255 10.77 -2.55 -9.06
C LEU A 255 11.59 -1.69 -10.02
N THR A 256 12.48 -2.30 -10.82
CA THR A 256 13.19 -1.56 -11.88
C THR A 256 12.27 -1.00 -12.95
N GLN A 257 11.08 -1.60 -13.14
CA GLN A 257 10.07 -1.15 -14.10
C GLN A 257 9.08 -0.14 -13.49
N SER A 258 8.94 -0.11 -12.16
CA SER A 258 8.01 0.80 -11.48
C SER A 258 8.66 2.07 -10.96
N LYS A 259 9.75 1.94 -10.18
CA LYS A 259 10.21 2.98 -9.24
C LYS A 259 11.62 3.48 -9.48
N ALA A 260 12.40 2.86 -10.37
CA ALA A 260 13.78 3.30 -10.64
C ALA A 260 13.86 4.76 -11.14
N THR A 261 12.76 5.31 -11.68
CA THR A 261 12.66 6.69 -12.17
C THR A 261 12.58 7.75 -11.06
N TYR A 262 12.16 7.38 -9.84
CA TYR A 262 11.91 8.33 -8.74
C TYR A 262 13.03 8.35 -7.67
N THR A 263 14.12 7.62 -7.90
CA THR A 263 15.28 7.62 -6.99
C THR A 263 15.93 8.99 -6.97
N VAL A 264 16.15 9.54 -5.78
CA VAL A 264 16.79 10.85 -5.64
C VAL A 264 18.25 10.73 -6.09
N THR A 265 18.60 11.45 -7.14
CA THR A 265 19.96 11.44 -7.71
C THR A 265 20.88 12.51 -7.13
N LYS A 266 20.32 13.50 -6.41
CA LYS A 266 21.07 14.58 -5.74
C LYS A 266 20.75 14.61 -4.25
N PHE A 267 21.75 14.26 -3.43
CA PHE A 267 21.64 14.33 -1.98
C PHE A 267 21.77 15.77 -1.50
N LYS A 268 20.86 16.20 -0.61
CA LYS A 268 20.95 17.48 0.10
C LYS A 268 21.25 17.21 1.56
N TRP A 269 22.22 17.94 2.13
CA TRP A 269 22.58 17.86 3.54
C TRP A 269 21.72 18.82 4.37
N ASP A 270 20.41 18.59 4.34
CA ASP A 270 19.42 19.44 5.01
C ASP A 270 18.90 18.78 6.30
N TRP A 271 18.61 19.62 7.28
CA TRP A 271 17.86 19.22 8.47
C TRP A 271 16.37 19.17 8.13
N GLU A 272 15.72 18.04 8.39
CA GLU A 272 14.29 17.89 8.11
C GLU A 272 13.43 18.69 9.09
N TYR A 273 13.89 18.78 10.35
CA TYR A 273 13.25 19.58 11.39
C TYR A 273 14.23 19.86 12.55
N SER A 274 13.86 20.78 13.45
CA SER A 274 14.67 21.12 14.62
C SER A 274 14.79 19.92 15.58
N PRO A 275 16.01 19.49 16.00
CA PRO A 275 16.22 18.28 16.80
C PRO A 275 15.37 18.16 18.06
N LEU A 276 15.15 19.28 18.77
CA LEU A 276 14.37 19.28 20.00
C LEU A 276 12.89 18.94 19.77
N LYS A 277 12.34 19.19 18.57
CA LYS A 277 10.95 18.82 18.24
C LYS A 277 10.73 17.30 18.32
N MET A 278 11.78 16.49 18.13
CA MET A 278 11.71 15.04 18.27
C MET A 278 11.27 14.61 19.68
N LEU A 279 11.62 15.39 20.71
CA LEU A 279 11.27 15.10 22.10
C LEU A 279 9.75 14.99 22.29
N SER A 280 8.96 15.75 21.52
CA SER A 280 7.49 15.69 21.55
C SER A 280 6.92 14.29 21.30
N LYS A 281 7.69 13.41 20.64
CA LYS A 281 7.26 12.04 20.28
C LYS A 281 7.47 11.01 21.39
N PHE A 282 8.03 11.42 22.53
CA PHE A 282 8.06 10.64 23.77
C PHE A 282 6.88 10.95 24.71
N VAL A 283 6.05 11.95 24.38
CA VAL A 283 4.84 12.28 25.14
C VAL A 283 3.76 11.22 24.89
N VAL A 284 3.00 10.87 25.94
CA VAL A 284 1.86 9.94 25.84
C VAL A 284 0.83 10.48 24.84
N GLY A 285 0.49 9.69 23.83
CA GLY A 285 -0.54 10.04 22.85
C GLY A 285 -0.07 10.94 21.70
N ALA A 286 1.24 11.05 21.45
CA ALA A 286 1.85 11.95 20.47
C ALA A 286 1.63 11.59 18.98
N PHE A 287 0.38 11.37 18.58
CA PHE A 287 0.00 11.02 17.20
C PHE A 287 -1.44 11.42 16.87
N ASN A 288 -1.67 11.90 15.65
CA ASN A 288 -2.98 12.19 15.08
C ASN A 288 -2.98 11.93 13.56
N PHE A 289 -4.09 12.17 12.86
CA PHE A 289 -4.19 11.97 11.41
C PHE A 289 -3.17 12.79 10.60
N ASP A 290 -2.93 14.06 10.97
CA ASP A 290 -1.99 14.96 10.28
C ASP A 290 -0.52 14.53 10.38
N GLN A 291 -0.21 13.65 11.33
CA GLN A 291 1.13 13.06 11.46
C GLN A 291 1.39 11.94 10.45
N MET A 292 0.39 11.44 9.72
CA MET A 292 0.61 10.41 8.71
C MET A 292 1.37 10.94 7.49
N PRO A 293 1.02 12.09 6.87
CA PRO A 293 1.72 12.54 5.67
C PRO A 293 3.11 13.14 5.96
N THR A 294 3.24 13.95 7.02
CA THR A 294 4.44 14.76 7.30
C THR A 294 4.79 14.83 8.81
N GLY A 295 4.49 13.79 9.57
CA GLY A 295 4.75 13.76 11.02
C GLY A 295 6.20 13.51 11.41
N PHE A 296 6.50 13.68 12.69
CA PHE A 296 7.81 13.32 13.27
C PHE A 296 7.89 11.80 13.55
N PRO A 297 9.10 11.24 13.79
CA PRO A 297 9.26 9.81 14.05
C PRO A 297 8.50 9.36 15.30
N ASN A 298 7.84 8.20 15.23
CA ASN A 298 7.05 7.70 16.36
C ASN A 298 7.96 6.95 17.34
N LEU A 299 8.26 7.59 18.49
CA LEU A 299 9.33 7.17 19.43
C LEU A 299 8.88 6.81 20.85
N PHE A 300 7.60 6.94 21.17
CA PHE A 300 7.09 6.61 22.50
C PHE A 300 7.46 5.17 22.91
N VAL A 301 8.06 4.99 24.09
CA VAL A 301 8.43 3.68 24.66
C VAL A 301 8.03 3.54 26.14
N GLY A 302 7.34 4.56 26.69
CA GLY A 302 6.97 4.66 28.11
C GLY A 302 8.09 5.18 29.01
N SER A 303 7.70 5.77 30.14
CA SER A 303 8.60 6.41 31.10
C SER A 303 9.65 5.46 31.67
N LEU A 304 9.30 4.22 31.98
CA LEU A 304 10.24 3.22 32.52
C LEU A 304 11.38 2.92 31.55
N VAL A 305 11.06 2.77 30.27
CA VAL A 305 12.07 2.54 29.22
C VAL A 305 12.92 3.79 29.01
N GLY A 306 12.30 4.98 28.95
CA GLY A 306 13.03 6.24 28.78
C GLY A 306 14.06 6.49 29.90
N LEU A 307 13.64 6.33 31.16
CA LEU A 307 14.55 6.46 32.31
C LEU A 307 15.61 5.33 32.33
N GLY A 308 15.21 4.09 32.02
CA GLY A 308 16.13 2.95 31.92
C GLY A 308 17.20 3.10 30.85
N PHE A 309 16.83 3.69 29.72
CA PHE A 309 17.75 4.01 28.62
C PHE A 309 18.78 5.06 29.04
N ILE A 310 18.39 6.13 29.73
CA ILE A 310 19.35 7.11 30.27
C ILE A 310 20.25 6.44 31.31
N LEU A 311 19.67 5.63 32.21
CA LEU A 311 20.42 4.90 33.23
C LEU A 311 21.50 3.98 32.65
N TYR A 312 21.30 3.42 31.46
CA TYR A 312 22.30 2.59 30.78
C TYR A 312 23.66 3.30 30.69
N PHE A 313 23.65 4.59 30.34
CA PHE A 313 24.87 5.39 30.19
C PHE A 313 25.47 5.84 31.52
N LEU A 314 24.65 5.92 32.58
CA LEU A 314 25.09 6.34 33.92
C LEU A 314 25.67 5.19 34.76
N GLN A 315 25.50 3.94 34.32
CA GLN A 315 25.94 2.75 35.05
C GLN A 315 27.40 2.41 34.81
N ARG A 316 28.21 2.44 35.88
CA ARG A 316 29.64 2.05 35.82
C ARG A 316 29.88 0.55 35.62
N ARG A 317 28.89 -0.30 35.94
CA ARG A 317 29.01 -1.76 35.74
C ARG A 317 29.13 -2.14 34.27
N ILE A 318 28.56 -1.32 33.39
CA ILE A 318 28.63 -1.53 31.95
C ILE A 318 29.94 -0.89 31.50
N HIS A 319 30.80 -1.72 30.91
CA HIS A 319 32.11 -1.33 30.47
C HIS A 319 32.03 -0.09 29.57
N TRP A 320 32.94 0.87 29.75
CA TRP A 320 32.78 2.20 29.15
C TRP A 320 32.82 2.17 27.62
N GLN A 321 33.61 1.28 26.98
CA GLN A 321 33.59 1.10 25.53
C GLN A 321 32.20 0.66 25.05
N VAL A 322 31.54 -0.27 25.76
CA VAL A 322 30.20 -0.75 25.40
C VAL A 322 29.17 0.38 25.52
N ARG A 323 29.32 1.27 26.52
CA ARG A 323 28.50 2.49 26.65
C ARG A 323 28.80 3.50 25.54
N LEU A 324 30.06 3.75 25.22
CA LEU A 324 30.45 4.67 24.17
C LEU A 324 29.93 4.20 22.80
N THR A 325 30.15 2.93 22.45
CA THR A 325 29.64 2.35 21.20
C THR A 325 28.12 2.41 21.12
N ALA A 326 27.42 2.13 22.22
CA ALA A 326 25.97 2.29 22.27
C ALA A 326 25.52 3.75 22.10
N GLY A 327 26.31 4.71 22.61
CA GLY A 327 26.07 6.14 22.47
C GLY A 327 26.26 6.62 21.03
N VAL A 328 27.32 6.16 20.37
CA VAL A 328 27.59 6.43 18.95
C VAL A 328 26.47 5.89 18.05
N ILE A 329 26.04 4.65 18.30
CA ILE A 329 24.92 4.05 17.55
C ILE A 329 23.63 4.81 17.81
N THR A 330 23.35 5.17 19.06
CA THR A 330 22.19 6.00 19.40
C THR A 330 22.24 7.33 18.64
N LEU A 331 23.38 8.00 18.62
CA LEU A 331 23.55 9.27 17.90
C LEU A 331 23.32 9.09 16.40
N PHE A 332 23.84 8.01 15.80
CA PHE A 332 23.59 7.68 14.39
C PHE A 332 22.10 7.44 14.10
N LEU A 333 21.41 6.66 14.95
CA LEU A 333 19.98 6.38 14.80
C LEU A 333 19.12 7.64 14.95
N LEU A 334 19.46 8.52 15.89
CA LEU A 334 18.78 9.80 16.07
C LEU A 334 19.09 10.77 14.93
N ALA A 335 20.36 10.87 14.51
CA ALA A 335 20.75 11.67 13.34
C ALA A 335 20.05 11.19 12.06
N SER A 336 19.77 9.89 11.96
CA SER A 336 19.02 9.31 10.84
C SER A 336 17.58 9.82 10.74
N MET A 337 17.01 10.30 11.84
CA MET A 337 15.68 10.90 11.87
C MET A 337 15.69 12.41 11.68
N LEU A 338 16.88 13.02 11.63
CA LEU A 338 17.05 14.48 11.60
C LEU A 338 17.65 14.97 10.29
N LEU A 339 18.49 14.14 9.66
CA LEU A 339 19.25 14.47 8.47
C LEU A 339 18.70 13.72 7.26
N GLN A 340 18.31 14.48 6.24
CA GLN A 340 17.73 13.97 5.00
C GLN A 340 18.55 12.84 4.31
N PRO A 341 19.89 12.92 4.18
CA PRO A 341 20.66 11.85 3.54
C PRO A 341 20.55 10.52 4.27
N LEU A 342 20.46 10.57 5.60
CA LEU A 342 20.35 9.37 6.42
C LEU A 342 18.92 8.84 6.40
N ASP A 343 17.88 9.67 6.43
CA ASP A 343 16.50 9.18 6.23
C ASP A 343 16.34 8.49 4.86
N LEU A 344 16.91 9.07 3.81
CA LEU A 344 16.96 8.46 2.47
C LEU A 344 17.68 7.11 2.48
N LEU A 345 18.75 6.94 3.26
CA LEU A 345 19.45 5.65 3.40
C LEU A 345 18.51 4.56 3.91
N TRP A 346 17.72 4.85 4.95
CA TRP A 346 16.74 3.90 5.50
C TRP A 346 15.59 3.56 4.54
N HIS A 347 15.36 4.42 3.54
CA HIS A 347 14.34 4.24 2.52
C HIS A 347 14.93 3.92 1.12
N ALA A 348 16.17 3.44 1.06
CA ALA A 348 16.86 3.02 -0.17
C ALA A 348 16.88 4.09 -1.28
N GLY A 349 17.09 5.36 -0.92
CA GLY A 349 17.23 6.48 -1.85
C GLY A 349 15.91 7.11 -2.31
N GLN A 350 14.78 6.76 -1.68
CA GLN A 350 13.46 7.30 -2.02
C GLN A 350 12.72 7.73 -0.76
N PHE A 351 12.29 9.00 -0.69
CA PHE A 351 11.47 9.42 0.44
C PHE A 351 10.14 8.66 0.47
N PRO A 352 9.68 8.25 1.66
CA PRO A 352 8.39 7.62 1.80
C PRO A 352 7.28 8.64 1.49
N ILE A 353 6.35 8.24 0.62
CA ILE A 353 5.06 8.93 0.51
C ILE A 353 4.21 8.43 1.68
N TRP A 354 3.92 9.33 2.62
CA TRP A 354 3.24 9.06 3.89
C TRP A 354 3.99 8.08 4.80
N TYR A 355 3.73 8.19 6.10
CA TYR A 355 4.38 7.47 7.18
C TYR A 355 5.90 7.67 7.15
N PRO A 356 6.41 8.89 7.42
CA PRO A 356 7.85 9.13 7.43
C PRO A 356 8.55 8.37 8.56
N TYR A 357 9.86 8.18 8.43
CA TYR A 357 10.71 7.48 9.41
C TYR A 357 10.21 6.08 9.77
N ARG A 358 9.84 5.28 8.76
CA ARG A 358 9.28 3.92 8.95
C ARG A 358 10.21 2.99 9.73
N PHE A 359 11.50 3.29 9.76
CA PHE A 359 12.50 2.56 10.54
C PHE A 359 12.46 2.86 12.04
N SER A 360 11.64 3.79 12.56
CA SER A 360 11.71 4.17 13.98
C SER A 360 11.43 3.04 14.97
N PHE A 361 10.83 1.92 14.54
CA PHE A 361 10.70 0.70 15.33
C PHE A 361 12.05 0.10 15.77
N VAL A 362 13.13 0.23 14.96
CA VAL A 362 14.46 -0.26 15.35
C VAL A 362 15.07 0.60 16.45
N VAL A 363 14.74 1.90 16.46
CA VAL A 363 15.15 2.84 17.50
C VAL A 363 14.39 2.58 18.80
N CYS A 364 13.08 2.34 18.73
CA CYS A 364 12.31 1.90 19.88
C CYS A 364 12.81 0.56 20.45
N PHE A 365 13.09 -0.42 19.58
CA PHE A 365 13.73 -1.69 20.00
C PHE A 365 15.05 -1.43 20.73
N TRP A 366 15.90 -0.58 20.16
CA TRP A 366 17.19 -0.22 20.73
C TRP A 366 17.05 0.39 22.14
N PHE A 367 16.10 1.30 22.34
CA PHE A 367 15.83 1.88 23.66
C PHE A 367 15.33 0.86 24.66
N VAL A 368 14.37 0.00 24.27
CA VAL A 368 13.85 -1.06 25.16
C VAL A 368 14.97 -2.04 25.51
N TRP A 369 15.81 -2.43 24.54
CA TRP A 369 16.92 -3.36 24.74
C TRP A 369 17.96 -2.82 25.73
N LEU A 370 18.42 -1.60 25.55
CA LEU A 370 19.38 -0.97 26.47
C LEU A 370 18.77 -0.73 27.85
N ALA A 371 17.51 -0.28 27.92
CA ALA A 371 16.80 -0.12 29.18
C ALA A 371 16.69 -1.45 29.93
N ALA A 372 16.36 -2.54 29.24
CA ALA A 372 16.29 -3.86 29.86
C ALA A 372 17.66 -4.31 30.42
N ILE A 373 18.77 -4.00 29.74
CA ILE A 373 20.12 -4.27 30.28
C ILE A 373 20.38 -3.45 31.56
N SER A 374 19.89 -2.22 31.65
CA SER A 374 20.06 -1.36 32.83
C SER A 374 19.45 -1.91 34.11
N PHE A 375 18.40 -2.74 34.04
CA PHE A 375 17.69 -3.21 35.24
C PHE A 375 18.10 -4.62 35.72
N GLN A 376 19.23 -5.17 35.27
CA GLN A 376 19.72 -6.47 35.79
C GLN A 376 20.01 -6.46 37.30
N LYS A 377 19.87 -7.62 37.95
CA LYS A 377 20.08 -7.83 39.41
C LYS A 377 21.43 -7.29 39.91
N GLY A 378 21.45 -6.82 41.15
CA GLY A 378 22.66 -6.29 41.80
C GLY A 378 22.96 -4.82 41.49
N TRP A 379 22.13 -4.15 40.68
CA TRP A 379 22.23 -2.72 40.44
C TRP A 379 21.59 -1.89 41.57
N GLN A 380 22.28 -0.83 41.99
CA GLN A 380 21.79 0.17 42.93
C GLN A 380 21.74 1.57 42.28
N LEU A 381 20.65 2.29 42.52
CA LEU A 381 20.45 3.65 42.03
C LEU A 381 21.14 4.65 42.97
N ARG A 382 22.11 5.40 42.45
CA ARG A 382 22.86 6.38 43.25
C ARG A 382 22.15 7.75 43.26
N PRO A 383 22.23 8.55 44.35
CA PRO A 383 21.58 9.86 44.43
C PRO A 383 21.87 10.80 43.26
N TRP A 384 23.13 10.88 42.81
CA TRP A 384 23.49 11.73 41.66
C TRP A 384 22.81 11.27 40.36
N GLN A 385 22.54 9.97 40.18
CA GLN A 385 21.82 9.45 39.01
C GLN A 385 20.36 9.92 39.05
N ILE A 386 19.75 9.95 40.24
CA ILE A 386 18.40 10.48 40.44
C ILE A 386 18.37 11.97 40.05
N CYS A 387 19.34 12.77 40.50
CA CYS A 387 19.42 14.19 40.14
C CYS A 387 19.54 14.39 38.63
N VAL A 388 20.37 13.58 37.95
CA VAL A 388 20.51 13.64 36.47
C VAL A 388 19.20 13.26 35.78
N LEU A 389 18.53 12.19 36.21
CA LEU A 389 17.23 11.77 35.65
C LEU A 389 16.16 12.85 35.86
N ALA A 390 16.08 13.42 37.07
CA ALA A 390 15.13 14.48 37.39
C ALA A 390 15.40 15.75 36.57
N ALA A 391 16.68 16.16 36.43
CA ALA A 391 17.05 17.33 35.64
C ALA A 391 16.70 17.16 34.16
N ILE A 392 17.02 16.00 33.56
CA ILE A 392 16.64 15.71 32.16
C ILE A 392 15.12 15.69 32.02
N LEU A 393 14.40 15.08 32.96
CA LEU A 393 12.94 14.99 32.92
C LEU A 393 12.29 16.39 33.02
N ILE A 394 12.77 17.24 33.94
CA ILE A 394 12.29 18.62 34.10
C ILE A 394 12.59 19.44 32.84
N GLY A 395 13.80 19.34 32.28
CA GLY A 395 14.17 20.04 31.05
C GLY A 395 13.30 19.61 29.85
N PHE A 396 13.06 18.30 29.72
CA PHE A 396 12.16 17.73 28.72
C PHE A 396 10.73 18.28 28.86
N ILE A 397 10.15 18.18 30.06
CA ILE A 397 8.78 18.66 30.33
C ILE A 397 8.67 20.17 30.10
N GLY A 398 9.65 20.94 30.58
CA GLY A 398 9.70 22.39 30.39
C GLY A 398 9.72 22.77 28.92
N TYR A 399 10.58 22.12 28.11
CA TYR A 399 10.61 22.36 26.67
C TYR A 399 9.25 22.12 26.00
N ILE A 400 8.59 20.98 26.30
CA ILE A 400 7.28 20.65 25.72
C ILE A 400 6.20 21.63 26.21
N TYR A 401 6.21 22.01 27.48
CA TYR A 401 5.26 22.99 28.03
C TYR A 401 5.33 24.32 27.29
N PHE A 402 6.53 24.87 27.09
CA PHE A 402 6.71 26.16 26.41
C PHE A 402 6.43 26.11 24.89
N HIS A 403 6.46 24.93 24.27
CA HIS A 403 6.25 24.75 22.83
C HIS A 403 4.95 24.00 22.48
N LEU A 404 4.07 23.75 23.46
CA LEU A 404 2.89 22.90 23.29
C LEU A 404 1.99 23.36 22.12
N ALA A 405 1.82 24.67 21.96
CA ALA A 405 1.02 25.28 20.89
C ALA A 405 1.56 25.00 19.48
N ASN A 406 2.84 24.65 19.34
CA ASN A 406 3.47 24.33 18.05
C ASN A 406 3.20 22.89 17.60
N PHE A 407 2.61 22.05 18.45
CA PHE A 407 2.35 20.63 18.18
C PHE A 407 0.85 20.36 18.09
N ASN A 408 0.30 20.33 16.87
CA ASN A 408 -1.13 20.08 16.62
C ASN A 408 -1.63 18.69 17.08
N PHE A 409 -0.70 17.75 17.32
CA PHE A 409 -0.99 16.40 17.81
C PHE A 409 -0.89 16.26 19.33
N LEU A 410 -0.51 17.33 20.06
CA LEU A 410 -0.42 17.35 21.51
C LEU A 410 -1.50 18.22 22.17
N LYS A 411 -1.95 17.79 23.34
CA LYS A 411 -2.94 18.48 24.19
C LYS A 411 -2.44 18.59 25.64
N PRO A 412 -2.90 19.57 26.42
CA PRO A 412 -2.44 19.75 27.81
C PRO A 412 -2.60 18.50 28.70
N ASN A 413 -3.69 17.76 28.54
CA ASN A 413 -3.94 16.53 29.29
C ASN A 413 -2.92 15.41 28.98
N GLN A 414 -2.40 15.33 27.75
CA GLN A 414 -1.35 14.38 27.38
C GLN A 414 -0.01 14.72 28.06
N LEU A 415 0.31 16.01 28.16
CA LEU A 415 1.49 16.47 28.90
C LEU A 415 1.34 16.17 30.40
N ILE A 416 0.19 16.45 31.00
CA ILE A 416 -0.08 16.14 32.42
C ILE A 416 0.09 14.63 32.69
N LEU A 417 -0.48 13.77 31.85
CA LEU A 417 -0.30 12.32 32.00
C LEU A 417 1.18 11.91 31.89
N THR A 418 1.92 12.49 30.95
CA THR A 418 3.36 12.22 30.79
C THR A 418 4.16 12.64 32.02
N ILE A 419 3.82 13.78 32.64
CA ILE A 419 4.41 14.23 33.91
C ILE A 419 4.12 13.20 35.00
N VAL A 420 2.86 12.83 35.18
CA VAL A 420 2.42 11.87 36.22
C VAL A 420 3.14 10.54 36.06
N PHE A 421 3.12 9.92 34.87
CA PHE A 421 3.78 8.62 34.66
C PHE A 421 5.29 8.70 34.86
N SER A 422 5.94 9.77 34.40
CA SER A 422 7.39 9.89 34.48
C SER A 422 7.88 10.10 35.92
N PHE A 423 7.24 10.98 36.67
CA PHE A 423 7.59 11.19 38.08
C PHE A 423 7.18 10.01 38.96
N LEU A 424 6.02 9.39 38.71
CA LEU A 424 5.61 8.18 39.42
C LEU A 424 6.60 7.03 39.18
N THR A 425 7.06 6.85 37.93
CA THR A 425 8.10 5.87 37.61
C THR A 425 9.40 6.16 38.37
N LEU A 426 9.85 7.42 38.38
CA LEU A 426 11.07 7.81 39.10
C LEU A 426 10.94 7.56 40.61
N ILE A 427 9.82 7.92 41.22
CA ILE A 427 9.52 7.67 42.64
C ILE A 427 9.53 6.16 42.92
N LEU A 428 8.86 5.36 42.10
CA LEU A 428 8.83 3.90 42.26
C LEU A 428 10.22 3.27 42.12
N LEU A 429 11.09 3.80 41.25
CA LEU A 429 12.48 3.35 41.14
C LEU A 429 13.29 3.64 42.41
N ILE A 430 13.07 4.81 43.03
CA ILE A 430 13.71 5.17 44.30
C ILE A 430 13.22 4.25 45.43
N LEU A 431 11.90 4.05 45.53
CA LEU A 431 11.29 3.18 46.55
C LEU A 431 11.70 1.72 46.39
N TRP A 432 11.78 1.21 45.16
CA TRP A 432 12.23 -0.15 44.87
C TRP A 432 13.66 -0.38 45.35
N GLN A 433 14.52 0.63 45.21
CA GLN A 433 15.92 0.58 45.65
C GLN A 433 16.05 0.68 47.17
N ALA A 434 15.19 1.46 47.83
CA ALA A 434 15.14 1.53 49.28
C ALA A 434 14.60 0.24 49.91
N ARG A 435 13.61 -0.41 49.28
CA ARG A 435 12.97 -1.65 49.76
C ARG A 435 12.57 -2.57 48.59
N PRO A 436 13.42 -3.52 48.17
CA PRO A 436 13.15 -4.37 47.00
C PRO A 436 12.15 -5.50 47.30
N LEU A 437 10.89 -5.13 47.54
CA LEU A 437 9.80 -6.07 47.77
C LEU A 437 9.46 -6.83 46.48
N ARG A 438 9.06 -8.10 46.61
CA ARG A 438 8.71 -8.97 45.46
C ARG A 438 7.54 -8.42 44.61
N TRP A 439 6.69 -7.57 45.18
CA TRP A 439 5.53 -6.97 44.52
C TRP A 439 5.88 -5.81 43.56
N PHE A 440 7.09 -5.23 43.62
CA PHE A 440 7.47 -4.14 42.71
C PHE A 440 7.43 -4.54 41.24
N GLY A 441 7.74 -5.81 40.92
CA GLY A 441 7.60 -6.32 39.55
C GLY A 441 6.16 -6.22 39.03
N LEU A 442 5.15 -6.44 39.88
CA LEU A 442 3.74 -6.29 39.52
C LEU A 442 3.36 -4.81 39.37
N ILE A 443 3.86 -3.93 40.24
CA ILE A 443 3.57 -2.49 40.18
C ILE A 443 4.13 -1.88 38.90
N PHE A 444 5.38 -2.19 38.52
CA PHE A 444 5.95 -1.70 37.26
C PHE A 444 5.23 -2.26 36.05
N LEU A 445 4.86 -3.55 36.08
CA LEU A 445 4.07 -4.15 35.01
C LEU A 445 2.73 -3.43 34.85
N PHE A 446 2.01 -3.20 35.95
CA PHE A 446 0.75 -2.46 35.95
C PHE A 446 0.92 -1.04 35.42
N LEU A 447 1.94 -0.32 35.89
CA LEU A 447 2.25 1.05 35.43
C LEU A 447 2.48 1.10 33.92
N VAL A 448 3.31 0.19 33.39
CA VAL A 448 3.58 0.11 31.94
C VAL A 448 2.31 -0.24 31.16
N CYS A 449 1.50 -1.19 31.64
CA CYS A 449 0.23 -1.53 30.99
C CYS A 449 -0.70 -0.32 30.92
N VAL A 450 -0.83 0.45 32.00
CA VAL A 450 -1.69 1.64 32.05
C VAL A 450 -1.16 2.76 31.16
N GLU A 451 0.13 3.07 31.25
CA GLU A 451 0.77 4.13 30.45
C GLU A 451 0.70 3.81 28.95
N ALA A 452 1.04 2.59 28.55
CA ALA A 452 0.98 2.15 27.16
C ALA A 452 -0.46 2.12 26.62
N SER A 453 -1.44 1.73 27.45
CA SER A 453 -2.87 1.79 27.09
C SER A 453 -3.37 3.22 26.94
N ALA A 454 -2.92 4.14 27.81
CA ALA A 454 -3.23 5.56 27.69
C ALA A 454 -2.68 6.12 26.37
N ASN A 455 -1.43 5.79 26.02
CA ASN A 455 -0.83 6.15 24.74
C ASN A 455 -1.66 5.62 23.56
N ALA A 456 -2.01 4.33 23.56
CA ALA A 456 -2.84 3.72 22.52
C ALA A 456 -4.19 4.43 22.37
N TYR A 457 -4.90 4.64 23.48
CA TYR A 457 -6.21 5.30 23.50
C TYR A 457 -6.14 6.74 22.97
N LEU A 458 -5.19 7.54 23.45
CA LEU A 458 -5.06 8.95 23.10
C LEU A 458 -4.58 9.17 21.66
N SER A 459 -3.75 8.27 21.13
CA SER A 459 -3.30 8.31 19.73
C SER A 459 -4.39 7.83 18.77
N LEU A 460 -4.94 6.63 18.99
CA LEU A 460 -5.84 6.00 18.02
C LEU A 460 -7.24 6.63 18.01
N ASN A 461 -7.66 7.32 19.08
CA ASN A 461 -8.91 8.06 19.09
C ASN A 461 -8.91 9.32 18.22
N GLN A 462 -7.76 9.71 17.68
CA GLN A 462 -7.63 10.80 16.72
C GLN A 462 -7.75 10.31 15.25
N ILE A 463 -8.13 9.05 15.04
CA ILE A 463 -8.27 8.41 13.73
C ILE A 463 -9.73 7.99 13.51
N SER A 464 -10.20 8.16 12.27
CA SER A 464 -11.53 7.72 11.82
C SER A 464 -11.47 6.35 11.15
N TYR A 465 -12.53 5.57 11.29
CA TYR A 465 -12.63 4.21 10.77
C TYR A 465 -13.90 4.04 9.94
N VAL A 466 -13.84 3.16 8.95
CA VAL A 466 -14.97 2.84 8.08
C VAL A 466 -16.03 2.04 8.86
N SER A 467 -17.30 2.33 8.61
CA SER A 467 -18.43 1.55 9.13
C SER A 467 -18.36 0.10 8.64
N GLN A 468 -18.56 -0.87 9.54
CA GLN A 468 -18.62 -2.28 9.16
C GLN A 468 -19.80 -2.55 8.23
N HIS A 469 -20.92 -1.85 8.43
CA HIS A 469 -22.10 -1.99 7.59
C HIS A 469 -21.79 -1.56 6.14
N ASP A 470 -21.18 -0.39 5.96
CA ASP A 470 -20.91 0.17 4.63
C ASP A 470 -19.97 -0.75 3.84
N TYR A 471 -18.91 -1.26 4.50
CA TYR A 471 -18.01 -2.26 3.92
C TYR A 471 -18.75 -3.56 3.56
N ALA A 472 -19.46 -4.16 4.51
CA ALA A 472 -20.08 -5.47 4.33
C ALA A 472 -21.19 -5.45 3.28
N VAL A 473 -21.98 -4.39 3.22
CA VAL A 473 -23.06 -4.26 2.24
C VAL A 473 -22.47 -3.98 0.86
N TYR A 474 -21.54 -3.03 0.71
CA TYR A 474 -20.91 -2.75 -0.59
C TYR A 474 -20.32 -4.02 -1.20
N THR A 475 -19.48 -4.73 -0.46
CA THR A 475 -18.77 -5.93 -0.93
C THR A 475 -19.73 -7.06 -1.28
N ALA A 476 -20.77 -7.30 -0.47
CA ALA A 476 -21.79 -8.30 -0.76
C ALA A 476 -22.58 -7.97 -2.03
N LYS A 477 -22.93 -6.70 -2.24
CA LYS A 477 -23.66 -6.24 -3.43
C LYS A 477 -22.81 -6.33 -4.70
N LEU A 478 -21.55 -5.91 -4.62
CA LEU A 478 -20.61 -6.03 -5.73
C LEU A 478 -20.43 -7.51 -6.12
N LYS A 479 -20.15 -8.38 -5.14
CA LYS A 479 -20.00 -9.84 -5.38
C LYS A 479 -21.26 -10.46 -5.96
N GLN A 480 -22.45 -10.04 -5.51
CA GLN A 480 -23.72 -10.50 -6.07
C GLN A 480 -23.84 -10.15 -7.56
N ALA A 481 -23.55 -8.90 -7.94
CA ALA A 481 -23.63 -8.46 -9.32
C ALA A 481 -22.59 -9.16 -10.21
N VAL A 482 -21.32 -9.23 -9.76
CA VAL A 482 -20.25 -9.92 -10.49
C VAL A 482 -20.56 -11.40 -10.68
N ASN A 483 -21.05 -12.09 -9.63
CA ASN A 483 -21.40 -13.50 -9.74
C ASN A 483 -22.59 -13.77 -10.66
N SER A 484 -23.51 -12.83 -10.82
CA SER A 484 -24.61 -12.98 -11.79
C SER A 484 -24.11 -12.99 -13.23
N ILE A 485 -23.07 -12.21 -13.53
CA ILE A 485 -22.42 -12.19 -14.85
C ILE A 485 -21.60 -13.47 -15.05
N LYS A 486 -20.80 -13.87 -14.06
CA LYS A 486 -19.98 -15.10 -14.12
C LYS A 486 -20.79 -16.36 -14.43
N ARG A 487 -22.05 -16.44 -13.99
CA ARG A 487 -22.93 -17.61 -14.24
C ARG A 487 -23.42 -17.70 -15.68
N ASN A 488 -23.43 -16.58 -16.41
CA ASN A 488 -23.89 -16.52 -17.79
C ASN A 488 -22.75 -16.71 -18.81
N GLU A 489 -21.50 -16.74 -18.34
CA GLU A 489 -20.30 -16.91 -19.15
C GLU A 489 -19.71 -18.31 -18.93
N THR A 490 -19.01 -18.86 -19.94
CA THR A 490 -18.25 -20.09 -19.70
C THR A 490 -17.00 -19.78 -18.90
N SER A 491 -16.49 -20.76 -18.14
CA SER A 491 -15.28 -20.58 -17.32
C SER A 491 -14.01 -20.28 -18.13
N THR A 492 -14.06 -20.44 -19.45
CA THR A 492 -12.92 -20.20 -20.36
C THR A 492 -13.02 -18.90 -21.13
N ASP A 493 -14.16 -18.21 -21.08
CA ASP A 493 -14.36 -16.96 -21.80
C ASP A 493 -13.66 -15.82 -21.05
N PHE A 494 -12.86 -15.07 -21.81
CA PHE A 494 -12.23 -13.86 -21.28
C PHE A 494 -13.14 -12.66 -21.48
N TYR A 495 -13.37 -11.92 -20.42
CA TYR A 495 -14.03 -10.62 -20.46
C TYR A 495 -13.50 -9.69 -19.37
N ARG A 496 -13.68 -8.38 -19.55
CA ARG A 496 -13.54 -7.39 -18.48
C ARG A 496 -14.88 -6.78 -18.09
N LEU A 497 -14.92 -6.28 -16.87
CA LEU A 497 -16.06 -5.62 -16.26
C LEU A 497 -15.60 -4.31 -15.63
N GLU A 498 -16.37 -3.25 -15.86
CA GLU A 498 -16.22 -1.98 -15.17
C GLU A 498 -17.55 -1.47 -14.63
N LYS A 499 -17.53 -0.34 -13.93
CA LYS A 499 -18.66 0.11 -13.12
C LYS A 499 -18.71 1.62 -12.95
N THR A 500 -19.90 2.16 -12.71
CA THR A 500 -20.11 3.60 -12.47
C THR A 500 -20.09 3.98 -10.99
N PHE A 501 -19.72 3.06 -10.11
CA PHE A 501 -19.61 3.25 -8.67
C PHE A 501 -18.38 2.54 -8.12
N MET A 502 -17.77 3.04 -7.05
CA MET A 502 -16.52 2.48 -6.54
C MET A 502 -16.38 2.67 -5.03
N ARG A 503 -15.90 1.65 -4.32
CA ARG A 503 -15.42 1.79 -2.95
C ARG A 503 -13.91 2.01 -2.96
N THR A 504 -13.19 1.19 -3.73
CA THR A 504 -11.74 1.31 -3.91
C THR A 504 -11.34 0.99 -5.35
N LYS A 505 -10.12 1.41 -5.72
CA LYS A 505 -9.52 1.10 -7.02
C LYS A 505 -9.22 -0.40 -7.20
N ASN A 506 -9.27 -1.17 -6.12
CA ASN A 506 -8.96 -2.60 -6.07
C ASN A 506 -10.22 -3.47 -5.86
N ASP A 507 -11.42 -2.92 -6.06
CA ASP A 507 -12.65 -3.70 -5.96
C ASP A 507 -12.67 -4.93 -6.90
N ALA A 508 -11.91 -4.89 -8.00
CA ALA A 508 -11.65 -6.01 -8.89
C ALA A 508 -11.00 -7.21 -8.19
N MET A 509 -10.07 -6.95 -7.26
CA MET A 509 -9.41 -7.96 -6.43
C MET A 509 -10.34 -8.47 -5.32
N GLU A 510 -11.14 -7.58 -4.72
CA GLU A 510 -12.14 -7.96 -3.70
C GLU A 510 -13.19 -8.94 -4.23
N ALA A 511 -13.70 -8.70 -5.43
CA ALA A 511 -14.75 -9.52 -6.07
C ALA A 511 -14.23 -10.48 -7.16
N ASN A 512 -12.91 -10.55 -7.34
CA ASN A 512 -12.20 -11.38 -8.33
C ASN A 512 -12.83 -11.27 -9.74
N TYR A 513 -12.75 -10.10 -10.35
CA TYR A 513 -13.10 -9.92 -11.77
C TYR A 513 -11.99 -9.17 -12.52
N ASN A 514 -11.93 -9.31 -13.84
CA ASN A 514 -10.94 -8.63 -14.65
C ASN A 514 -11.37 -7.17 -14.90
N SER A 515 -10.47 -6.22 -14.70
CA SER A 515 -10.75 -4.77 -14.67
C SER A 515 -9.71 -3.99 -15.48
N ALA A 516 -9.77 -2.67 -15.46
CA ALA A 516 -8.71 -1.73 -15.82
C ALA A 516 -8.34 -0.78 -14.65
N SER A 517 -8.93 -0.93 -13.47
CA SER A 517 -8.58 -0.17 -12.27
C SER A 517 -7.60 -0.94 -11.37
N HIS A 518 -6.66 -0.22 -10.72
CA HIS A 518 -5.77 -0.78 -9.70
C HIS A 518 -5.06 0.32 -8.91
N PHE A 519 -4.67 -0.02 -7.68
CA PHE A 519 -3.74 0.77 -6.88
C PHE A 519 -2.76 -0.13 -6.14
N SER A 520 -1.46 0.06 -6.37
CA SER A 520 -0.38 -0.52 -5.57
C SER A 520 0.87 0.34 -5.54
N SER A 521 1.63 0.26 -4.45
CA SER A 521 2.94 0.92 -4.35
C SER A 521 4.03 0.25 -5.20
N THR A 522 3.72 -0.87 -5.87
CA THR A 522 4.61 -1.59 -6.78
C THR A 522 4.08 -1.59 -8.23
N PHE A 523 3.20 -0.64 -8.58
CA PHE A 523 2.57 -0.61 -9.90
C PHE A 523 3.55 -0.13 -10.98
N GLU A 524 3.60 -0.84 -12.11
CA GLU A 524 4.47 -0.56 -13.24
C GLU A 524 4.11 0.76 -13.92
N ALA A 525 5.09 1.64 -14.20
CA ALA A 525 4.84 3.03 -14.63
C ALA A 525 4.27 3.16 -16.06
N ASP A 526 4.50 2.15 -16.91
CA ASP A 526 4.02 2.13 -18.29
C ASP A 526 2.47 2.15 -18.37
N LEU A 527 1.79 1.46 -17.46
CA LEU A 527 0.34 1.31 -17.50
C LEU A 527 -0.43 2.58 -17.09
N PRO A 528 -0.10 3.28 -15.99
CA PRO A 528 -0.67 4.59 -15.69
C PRO A 528 -0.48 5.60 -16.83
N THR A 529 0.69 5.61 -17.48
CA THR A 529 0.97 6.51 -18.61
C THR A 529 0.06 6.21 -19.80
N PHE A 530 -0.02 4.94 -20.21
CA PHE A 530 -0.91 4.51 -21.29
C PHE A 530 -2.39 4.84 -21.00
N MET A 531 -2.85 4.57 -19.77
CA MET A 531 -4.23 4.89 -19.37
C MET A 531 -4.48 6.40 -19.32
N GLY A 532 -3.49 7.19 -18.93
CA GLY A 532 -3.53 8.66 -19.02
C GLY A 532 -3.67 9.15 -20.47
N HIS A 533 -2.95 8.55 -21.43
CA HIS A 533 -3.12 8.87 -22.86
C HIS A 533 -4.52 8.53 -23.39
N LEU A 534 -5.18 7.49 -22.84
CA LEU A 534 -6.58 7.20 -23.15
C LEU A 534 -7.57 8.19 -22.49
N GLY A 535 -7.12 9.07 -21.60
CA GLY A 535 -7.96 10.02 -20.88
C GLY A 535 -8.57 9.48 -19.58
N GLN A 536 -8.00 8.40 -19.03
CA GLN A 536 -8.41 7.86 -17.73
C GLN A 536 -7.69 8.57 -16.58
N PRO A 537 -8.33 8.73 -15.41
CA PRO A 537 -7.65 9.17 -14.21
C PRO A 537 -6.52 8.21 -13.79
N ALA A 538 -5.29 8.70 -13.84
CA ALA A 538 -4.09 7.97 -13.47
C ALA A 538 -3.12 8.84 -12.66
N GLY A 539 -2.22 8.18 -11.94
CA GLY A 539 -1.15 8.83 -11.17
C GLY A 539 -0.09 7.83 -10.74
N ASP A 540 0.82 8.29 -9.87
CA ASP A 540 1.90 7.45 -9.38
C ASP A 540 1.33 6.30 -8.52
N GLY A 541 1.41 5.08 -9.05
CA GLY A 541 0.93 3.88 -8.35
C GLY A 541 -0.54 3.52 -8.56
N PHE A 542 -1.32 4.26 -9.37
CA PHE A 542 -2.72 3.90 -9.62
C PHE A 542 -3.26 4.23 -11.02
N VAL A 543 -4.30 3.48 -11.40
CA VAL A 543 -5.24 3.79 -12.49
C VAL A 543 -6.67 3.63 -11.95
N THR A 544 -7.56 4.56 -12.29
CA THR A 544 -8.99 4.42 -12.07
C THR A 544 -9.69 4.52 -13.42
N TYR A 545 -10.25 3.41 -13.90
CA TYR A 545 -10.97 3.37 -15.17
C TYR A 545 -12.40 3.91 -15.00
N ALA A 546 -12.51 5.24 -14.91
CA ALA A 546 -13.77 5.95 -14.67
C ALA A 546 -14.36 6.54 -15.95
N ASN A 547 -13.55 6.74 -17.00
CA ASN A 547 -13.84 7.64 -18.10
C ASN A 547 -13.79 6.93 -19.45
N GLY A 548 -14.22 5.67 -19.49
CA GLY A 548 -14.29 4.88 -20.71
C GLY A 548 -15.19 5.56 -21.75
N THR A 549 -14.70 5.69 -22.98
CA THR A 549 -15.46 6.02 -24.19
C THR A 549 -15.93 4.74 -24.87
N LEU A 550 -16.90 4.79 -25.79
CA LEU A 550 -17.27 3.63 -26.60
C LEU A 550 -16.06 2.94 -27.26
N LEU A 551 -15.09 3.74 -27.73
CA LEU A 551 -13.87 3.25 -28.38
C LEU A 551 -12.91 2.57 -27.40
N SER A 552 -12.60 3.21 -26.28
CA SER A 552 -11.67 2.63 -25.29
C SER A 552 -12.27 1.42 -24.59
N ASP A 553 -13.59 1.42 -24.33
CA ASP A 553 -14.33 0.28 -23.80
C ASP A 553 -14.28 -0.91 -24.77
N ALA A 554 -14.52 -0.66 -26.06
CA ALA A 554 -14.39 -1.68 -27.09
C ALA A 554 -12.96 -2.24 -27.16
N PHE A 555 -11.97 -1.35 -27.27
CA PHE A 555 -10.56 -1.72 -27.41
C PHE A 555 -10.06 -2.56 -26.23
N LEU A 556 -10.32 -2.14 -24.99
CA LEU A 556 -9.82 -2.80 -23.79
C LEU A 556 -10.63 -4.03 -23.36
N ASN A 557 -11.56 -4.50 -24.21
CA ASN A 557 -12.41 -5.66 -23.95
C ASN A 557 -13.34 -5.49 -22.74
N MET A 558 -13.87 -4.26 -22.53
CA MET A 558 -14.90 -3.99 -21.52
C MET A 558 -16.25 -4.53 -22.01
N LYS A 559 -16.48 -5.82 -21.77
CA LYS A 559 -17.72 -6.51 -22.19
C LYS A 559 -18.91 -6.11 -21.34
N TYR A 560 -18.69 -5.89 -20.04
CA TYR A 560 -19.76 -5.59 -19.09
C TYR A 560 -19.56 -4.29 -18.33
N TYR A 561 -20.68 -3.61 -18.06
CA TYR A 561 -20.73 -2.44 -17.18
C TYR A 561 -21.80 -2.62 -16.10
N LEU A 562 -21.43 -2.33 -14.86
CA LEU A 562 -22.36 -2.24 -13.73
C LEU A 562 -22.69 -0.77 -13.45
N ALA A 563 -23.93 -0.36 -13.74
CA ALA A 563 -24.39 0.98 -13.40
C ALA A 563 -25.20 0.96 -12.11
N ALA A 564 -24.91 1.86 -11.16
CA ALA A 564 -25.76 2.01 -9.99
C ALA A 564 -27.19 2.38 -10.42
N LYS A 565 -28.20 1.76 -9.79
CA LYS A 565 -29.59 2.20 -9.98
C LYS A 565 -29.79 3.52 -9.29
N ASP A 566 -30.35 4.51 -10.00
CA ASP A 566 -30.86 5.72 -9.36
C ASP A 566 -31.89 5.32 -8.29
N GLN A 567 -31.67 5.76 -7.05
CA GLN A 567 -32.64 5.60 -5.97
C GLN A 567 -33.41 6.92 -5.83
N VAL A 568 -34.73 6.82 -5.95
CA VAL A 568 -35.71 7.86 -5.65
C VAL A 568 -35.43 8.44 -4.26
N LYS A 569 -35.30 9.77 -4.17
CA LYS A 569 -35.25 10.51 -2.90
C LYS A 569 -36.58 10.38 -2.16
N HIS A 570 -36.73 9.40 -1.28
CA HIS A 570 -37.78 9.41 -0.27
C HIS A 570 -37.17 9.31 1.12
N GLY A 571 -37.41 10.35 1.94
CA GLY A 571 -37.36 10.34 3.40
C GLY A 571 -36.03 9.94 4.07
N HIS A 572 -35.31 10.92 4.60
CA HIS A 572 -34.31 10.86 5.69
C HIS A 572 -33.61 9.54 6.05
N GLN A 573 -33.14 8.77 5.06
CA GLN A 573 -32.00 7.85 5.12
C GLN A 573 -31.71 7.40 3.68
N THR A 574 -30.81 8.09 2.99
CA THR A 574 -30.53 7.83 1.58
C THR A 574 -29.62 6.60 1.40
N ALA A 575 -30.09 5.63 0.61
CA ALA A 575 -29.29 4.51 0.07
C ALA A 575 -28.06 4.96 -0.77
N ALA A 576 -27.88 6.27 -0.97
CA ALA A 576 -26.68 6.91 -1.54
C ALA A 576 -25.38 6.56 -0.79
N ALA A 577 -25.46 6.06 0.45
CA ALA A 577 -24.29 5.62 1.22
C ALA A 577 -23.70 4.28 0.75
N VAL A 578 -24.47 3.43 0.06
CA VAL A 578 -24.06 2.02 -0.16
C VAL A 578 -23.16 1.83 -1.38
N LEU A 579 -23.33 2.60 -2.45
CA LEU A 579 -22.51 2.54 -3.67
C LEU A 579 -22.07 3.96 -4.07
N PRO A 580 -20.89 4.42 -3.60
CA PRO A 580 -20.40 5.76 -3.94
C PRO A 580 -20.23 5.91 -5.46
N ALA A 581 -20.81 6.96 -6.03
CA ALA A 581 -20.74 7.21 -7.47
C ALA A 581 -19.29 7.49 -7.90
N LEU A 582 -18.86 6.87 -9.00
CA LEU A 582 -17.53 7.04 -9.58
C LEU A 582 -17.54 8.05 -10.73
N THR A 583 -18.52 7.92 -11.62
CA THR A 583 -18.55 8.63 -12.90
C THR A 583 -19.97 8.67 -13.47
N THR A 584 -20.27 9.73 -14.21
CA THR A 584 -21.46 9.84 -15.06
C THR A 584 -21.12 9.27 -16.44
N LYS A 585 -21.93 8.34 -16.96
CA LYS A 585 -21.67 7.64 -18.24
C LYS A 585 -22.96 7.48 -19.09
N PRO A 586 -23.49 8.58 -19.67
CA PRO A 586 -24.69 8.52 -20.51
C PRO A 586 -24.56 7.66 -21.77
N ASP A 587 -23.35 7.41 -22.28
CA ASP A 587 -23.12 6.55 -23.45
C ASP A 587 -23.49 5.07 -23.23
N LEU A 588 -23.79 4.66 -21.98
CA LEU A 588 -24.44 3.39 -21.66
C LEU A 588 -25.81 3.24 -22.34
N ALA A 589 -26.42 4.32 -22.84
CA ALA A 589 -27.61 4.27 -23.68
C ALA A 589 -27.41 3.42 -24.96
N PHE A 590 -26.17 3.26 -25.41
CA PHE A 590 -25.80 2.41 -26.56
C PHE A 590 -25.46 0.97 -26.19
N TYR A 591 -25.56 0.61 -24.91
CA TYR A 591 -25.30 -0.74 -24.41
C TYR A 591 -26.63 -1.48 -24.21
N SER A 592 -26.60 -2.80 -24.36
CA SER A 592 -27.79 -3.61 -24.09
C SER A 592 -27.92 -3.88 -22.58
N GLU A 593 -29.04 -3.50 -21.96
CA GLU A 593 -29.35 -3.92 -20.58
C GLU A 593 -29.70 -5.41 -20.60
N ILE A 594 -28.83 -6.25 -20.03
CA ILE A 594 -28.99 -7.72 -20.04
C ILE A 594 -29.47 -8.30 -18.71
N GLY A 595 -29.52 -7.46 -17.67
CA GLY A 595 -29.89 -7.93 -16.35
C GLY A 595 -29.87 -6.82 -15.31
N THR A 596 -30.42 -7.15 -14.15
CA THR A 596 -30.61 -6.17 -13.09
C THR A 596 -30.50 -6.84 -11.73
N THR A 597 -29.83 -6.18 -10.79
CA THR A 597 -29.78 -6.59 -9.38
C THR A 597 -30.60 -5.62 -8.53
N LYS A 598 -30.64 -5.82 -7.21
CA LYS A 598 -31.32 -4.87 -6.31
C LYS A 598 -30.72 -3.46 -6.35
N VAL A 599 -29.44 -3.31 -6.71
CA VAL A 599 -28.70 -2.04 -6.57
C VAL A 599 -28.02 -1.55 -7.85
N ALA A 600 -27.87 -2.42 -8.86
CA ALA A 600 -27.19 -2.08 -10.10
C ALA A 600 -27.88 -2.70 -11.31
N LYS A 601 -27.86 -1.98 -12.43
CA LYS A 601 -28.17 -2.50 -13.78
C LYS A 601 -26.91 -3.09 -14.41
N ILE A 602 -27.09 -4.09 -15.26
CA ILE A 602 -26.01 -4.80 -15.94
C ILE A 602 -26.15 -4.53 -17.44
N TYR A 603 -25.12 -3.92 -18.01
CA TYR A 603 -25.03 -3.58 -19.41
C TYR A 603 -24.00 -4.46 -20.11
N GLN A 604 -24.30 -4.87 -21.33
CA GLN A 604 -23.37 -5.55 -22.23
C GLN A 604 -23.00 -4.63 -23.39
N ASN A 605 -21.69 -4.51 -23.63
CA ASN A 605 -21.12 -3.73 -24.72
C ASN A 605 -21.23 -4.49 -26.06
N PRO A 606 -22.01 -4.01 -27.05
CA PRO A 606 -22.09 -4.66 -28.36
C PRO A 606 -20.84 -4.41 -29.23
N PHE A 607 -20.04 -3.39 -28.91
CA PHE A 607 -18.86 -2.98 -29.65
C PHE A 607 -17.58 -3.66 -29.17
N VAL A 608 -17.67 -4.57 -28.19
CA VAL A 608 -16.49 -5.16 -27.54
C VAL A 608 -15.57 -5.83 -28.56
N LEU A 609 -14.28 -5.48 -28.54
CA LEU A 609 -13.24 -6.21 -29.25
C LEU A 609 -12.74 -7.37 -28.37
N PRO A 610 -12.40 -8.53 -28.94
CA PRO A 610 -11.81 -9.63 -28.19
C PRO A 610 -10.46 -9.23 -27.57
N LEU A 611 -9.98 -10.01 -26.58
CA LEU A 611 -8.69 -9.79 -25.89
C LEU A 611 -7.50 -9.62 -26.87
N GLY A 612 -7.57 -10.26 -28.03
CA GLY A 612 -6.74 -9.93 -29.17
C GLY A 612 -7.45 -10.17 -30.50
N PHE A 613 -6.94 -9.51 -31.53
CA PHE A 613 -7.49 -9.54 -32.89
C PHE A 613 -6.38 -9.24 -33.89
N ALA A 614 -6.56 -9.67 -35.15
CA ALA A 614 -5.64 -9.29 -36.20
C ALA A 614 -5.78 -7.80 -36.51
N ALA A 615 -4.65 -7.10 -36.62
CA ALA A 615 -4.58 -5.68 -36.87
C ALA A 615 -3.50 -5.37 -37.92
N SER A 616 -3.55 -4.17 -38.48
CA SER A 616 -2.56 -3.67 -39.41
C SER A 616 -1.17 -3.55 -38.78
N HIS A 617 -0.12 -3.74 -39.58
CA HIS A 617 1.27 -3.50 -39.16
C HIS A 617 1.56 -2.05 -38.76
N ALA A 618 0.67 -1.11 -39.10
CA ALA A 618 0.83 0.30 -38.73
C ALA A 618 0.93 0.51 -37.20
N ILE A 619 0.30 -0.36 -36.39
CA ILE A 619 0.38 -0.30 -34.91
C ILE A 619 1.80 -0.58 -34.36
N LEU A 620 2.71 -1.13 -35.18
CA LEU A 620 4.11 -1.35 -34.78
C LEU A 620 4.96 -0.08 -34.88
N LYS A 621 4.44 0.96 -35.56
CA LYS A 621 5.15 2.24 -35.65
C LYS A 621 4.95 3.00 -34.33
N PRO A 622 5.96 3.76 -33.88
CA PRO A 622 5.80 4.62 -32.71
C PRO A 622 4.68 5.63 -32.95
N ASP A 623 3.99 6.02 -31.88
CA ASP A 623 2.93 7.01 -31.96
C ASP A 623 3.49 8.38 -32.35
N GLU A 624 2.83 9.04 -33.30
CA GLU A 624 3.02 10.48 -33.53
C GLU A 624 2.56 11.23 -32.27
N ALA A 625 3.26 12.30 -31.89
CA ALA A 625 2.89 13.09 -30.71
C ALA A 625 1.48 13.69 -30.89
N THR A 626 0.55 13.33 -30.00
CA THR A 626 -0.83 13.83 -30.03
C THR A 626 -1.07 14.93 -28.99
N TYR A 627 -1.92 15.90 -29.32
CA TYR A 627 -2.26 17.02 -28.44
C TYR A 627 -3.34 16.72 -27.38
N GLY A 628 -3.94 15.52 -27.37
CA GLY A 628 -4.98 15.16 -26.40
C GLY A 628 -5.49 13.71 -26.48
N PRO A 629 -6.24 13.23 -25.47
CA PRO A 629 -6.60 11.82 -25.34
C PRO A 629 -7.56 11.31 -26.41
N LEU A 630 -8.47 12.14 -26.91
CA LEU A 630 -9.43 11.73 -27.96
C LEU A 630 -8.79 11.67 -29.35
N GLN A 631 -7.79 12.53 -29.62
CA GLN A 631 -6.94 12.38 -30.80
C GLN A 631 -6.10 11.11 -30.71
N TYR A 632 -5.54 10.81 -29.53
CA TYR A 632 -4.80 9.58 -29.29
C TYR A 632 -5.64 8.33 -29.57
N GLN A 633 -6.88 8.28 -29.06
CA GLN A 633 -7.82 7.20 -29.36
C GLN A 633 -8.15 7.09 -30.85
N SER A 634 -8.35 8.20 -31.56
CA SER A 634 -8.59 8.19 -33.01
C SER A 634 -7.39 7.66 -33.79
N GLN A 635 -6.17 8.08 -33.43
CA GLN A 635 -4.93 7.63 -34.05
C GLN A 635 -4.73 6.14 -33.85
N LEU A 636 -4.85 5.67 -32.61
CA LEU A 636 -4.80 4.26 -32.25
C LEU A 636 -5.72 3.44 -33.15
N PHE A 637 -6.99 3.82 -33.25
CA PHE A 637 -7.97 3.04 -34.00
C PHE A 637 -7.71 3.06 -35.52
N ASN A 638 -7.24 4.18 -36.08
CA ASN A 638 -6.79 4.25 -37.47
C ASN A 638 -5.58 3.34 -37.73
N GLN A 639 -4.60 3.29 -36.82
CA GLN A 639 -3.44 2.41 -36.94
C GLN A 639 -3.85 0.93 -36.88
N LEU A 640 -4.80 0.56 -36.02
CA LEU A 640 -5.32 -0.82 -35.96
C LEU A 640 -5.95 -1.26 -37.29
N LEU A 641 -6.73 -0.39 -37.92
CA LEU A 641 -7.38 -0.65 -39.19
C LEU A 641 -6.43 -0.50 -40.40
N GLY A 642 -5.35 0.26 -40.25
CA GLY A 642 -4.46 0.62 -41.36
C GLY A 642 -5.07 1.66 -42.30
N ASN A 643 -5.96 2.52 -41.79
CA ASN A 643 -6.64 3.55 -42.57
C ASN A 643 -5.69 4.69 -42.91
N GLN A 644 -5.34 4.85 -44.19
CA GLN A 644 -4.46 5.95 -44.64
C GLN A 644 -5.15 7.33 -44.60
N GLN A 645 -6.48 7.36 -44.65
CA GLN A 645 -7.26 8.60 -44.64
C GLN A 645 -7.41 9.25 -43.25
N LYS A 646 -6.83 8.68 -42.18
CA LYS A 646 -6.87 9.19 -40.79
C LYS A 646 -8.26 9.69 -40.37
N ILE A 647 -9.24 8.79 -40.29
CA ILE A 647 -10.62 9.11 -39.90
C ILE A 647 -10.66 9.77 -38.52
N GLY A 648 -11.28 10.94 -38.41
CA GLY A 648 -11.54 11.60 -37.12
C GLY A 648 -12.75 10.98 -36.43
N TYR A 649 -12.52 10.04 -35.51
CA TYR A 649 -13.58 9.41 -34.72
C TYR A 649 -14.14 10.34 -33.65
N PHE A 650 -13.31 11.25 -33.13
CA PHE A 650 -13.72 12.33 -32.23
C PHE A 650 -13.51 13.67 -32.93
N GLN A 651 -14.60 14.33 -33.30
CA GLN A 651 -14.57 15.57 -34.05
C GLN A 651 -14.81 16.74 -33.09
N PRO A 652 -13.87 17.71 -32.97
CA PRO A 652 -14.07 18.85 -32.09
C PRO A 652 -15.22 19.71 -32.61
N ILE A 653 -16.11 20.13 -31.71
CA ILE A 653 -17.23 21.02 -32.03
C ILE A 653 -17.22 22.25 -31.11
N LEU A 654 -17.71 23.37 -31.61
CA LEU A 654 -17.85 24.59 -30.81
C LEU A 654 -19.18 24.55 -30.04
N PHE A 655 -19.20 25.20 -28.88
CA PHE A 655 -20.46 25.49 -28.19
C PHE A 655 -21.22 26.60 -28.94
N ASP A 656 -22.55 26.46 -29.07
CA ASP A 656 -23.43 27.42 -29.73
C ASP A 656 -23.36 28.80 -29.07
N ARG A 657 -23.30 28.83 -27.73
CA ARG A 657 -23.27 30.07 -26.94
C ARG A 657 -22.59 29.89 -25.59
N ALA A 658 -21.90 30.92 -25.11
CA ALA A 658 -21.38 31.02 -23.76
C ALA A 658 -21.98 32.22 -23.00
N VAL A 659 -22.44 31.99 -21.76
CA VAL A 659 -23.00 33.01 -20.86
C VAL A 659 -22.15 33.10 -19.60
N TYR A 660 -21.71 34.33 -19.28
CA TYR A 660 -20.82 34.62 -18.15
C TYR A 660 -21.59 35.29 -17.02
N HIS A 661 -21.45 34.77 -15.80
CA HIS A 661 -21.98 35.42 -14.61
C HIS A 661 -20.86 35.66 -13.60
N ASN A 662 -20.62 36.94 -13.28
CA ASN A 662 -19.55 37.37 -12.36
C ASN A 662 -18.14 36.93 -12.79
N LEU A 663 -17.90 36.78 -14.11
CA LEU A 663 -16.63 36.38 -14.69
C LEU A 663 -16.17 37.36 -15.76
N LYS A 664 -14.84 37.54 -15.87
CA LYS A 664 -14.17 38.20 -16.99
C LYS A 664 -13.01 37.34 -17.49
N ARG A 665 -12.75 37.36 -18.79
CA ARG A 665 -11.62 36.68 -19.43
C ARG A 665 -10.35 37.54 -19.33
N GLU A 666 -9.21 36.93 -19.05
CA GLU A 666 -7.91 37.61 -19.03
C GLU A 666 -7.43 37.89 -20.46
N LYS A 667 -6.80 39.04 -20.74
CA LYS A 667 -6.37 39.47 -22.09
C LYS A 667 -5.06 38.83 -22.58
N SER A 668 -4.56 37.78 -21.90
CA SER A 668 -3.27 37.13 -22.22
C SER A 668 -3.41 36.05 -23.30
N PRO A 669 -2.37 35.77 -24.12
CA PRO A 669 -2.38 34.77 -25.20
C PRO A 669 -2.74 33.33 -24.79
N ALA A 670 -2.73 32.99 -23.49
CA ALA A 670 -3.32 31.76 -22.97
C ALA A 670 -4.85 31.91 -22.85
N ASN A 671 -5.52 31.81 -23.99
CA ASN A 671 -6.89 32.27 -24.26
C ASN A 671 -8.03 31.72 -23.38
N GLU A 672 -7.82 30.98 -22.29
CA GLU A 672 -8.94 30.32 -21.56
C GLU A 672 -8.90 30.56 -20.05
N THR A 673 -8.29 31.65 -19.63
CA THR A 673 -8.23 32.03 -18.20
C THR A 673 -9.33 33.01 -17.83
N TYR A 674 -10.12 32.65 -16.82
CA TYR A 674 -11.26 33.43 -16.31
C TYR A 674 -11.06 33.80 -14.85
N VAL A 675 -11.44 35.04 -14.52
CA VAL A 675 -11.30 35.62 -13.19
C VAL A 675 -12.65 36.12 -12.69
N LYS A 676 -12.93 35.89 -11.40
CA LYS A 676 -14.12 36.44 -10.75
C LYS A 676 -14.06 37.97 -10.71
N ILE A 677 -15.14 38.64 -11.09
CA ILE A 677 -15.26 40.10 -10.98
C ILE A 677 -15.37 40.47 -9.50
N ASN A 678 -16.33 39.86 -8.79
CA ASN A 678 -16.48 39.94 -7.34
C ASN A 678 -16.07 38.61 -6.70
N LYS A 679 -14.93 38.62 -5.99
CA LYS A 679 -14.34 37.43 -5.33
C LYS A 679 -15.23 36.81 -4.24
N LYS A 680 -16.19 37.57 -3.68
CA LYS A 680 -17.10 37.12 -2.61
C LYS A 680 -18.40 36.51 -3.14
N LYS A 681 -18.71 36.67 -4.44
CA LYS A 681 -19.93 36.12 -5.05
C LYS A 681 -19.62 34.86 -5.85
N ALA A 682 -20.61 33.98 -5.99
CA ALA A 682 -20.54 32.84 -6.90
C ALA A 682 -20.31 33.32 -8.35
N ALA A 683 -19.60 32.52 -9.14
CA ALA A 683 -19.30 32.85 -10.52
C ALA A 683 -19.47 31.59 -11.38
N THR A 684 -20.12 31.74 -12.52
CA THR A 684 -20.48 30.63 -13.39
C THR A 684 -20.23 30.97 -14.86
N LEU A 685 -19.83 29.95 -15.61
CA LEU A 685 -19.74 29.97 -17.06
C LEU A 685 -20.68 28.89 -17.59
N THR A 686 -21.66 29.29 -18.40
CA THR A 686 -22.66 28.38 -18.96
C THR A 686 -22.48 28.28 -20.45
N TYR A 687 -22.21 27.08 -20.94
CA TYR A 687 -22.21 26.75 -22.35
C TYR A 687 -23.53 26.12 -22.76
N TYR A 688 -23.98 26.46 -23.97
CA TYR A 688 -25.12 25.87 -24.64
C TYR A 688 -24.63 25.17 -25.89
N PHE A 689 -25.11 23.97 -26.13
CA PHE A 689 -24.91 23.26 -27.40
C PHE A 689 -26.12 22.37 -27.68
N THR A 690 -26.41 22.16 -28.96
CA THR A 690 -27.52 21.30 -29.40
C THR A 690 -26.95 20.16 -30.25
N PRO A 691 -26.94 18.91 -29.74
CA PRO A 691 -26.55 17.74 -30.51
C PRO A 691 -27.32 17.65 -31.83
N GLN A 692 -26.60 17.44 -32.94
CA GLN A 692 -27.18 17.29 -34.28
C GLN A 692 -27.48 15.83 -34.63
N THR A 693 -27.00 14.89 -33.81
CA THR A 693 -27.21 13.46 -33.97
C THR A 693 -27.46 12.82 -32.61
N SER A 694 -27.93 11.57 -32.59
CA SER A 694 -28.05 10.80 -31.35
C SER A 694 -26.71 10.39 -30.73
N ASP A 695 -25.59 10.56 -31.44
CA ASP A 695 -24.28 10.05 -31.05
C ASP A 695 -23.79 10.57 -29.68
N PRO A 696 -22.79 9.90 -29.07
CA PRO A 696 -22.12 10.41 -27.88
C PRO A 696 -21.37 11.72 -28.11
N TYR A 697 -21.32 12.55 -27.07
CA TYR A 697 -20.55 13.77 -26.96
C TYR A 697 -19.65 13.71 -25.74
N TYR A 698 -18.35 13.95 -25.95
CA TYR A 698 -17.32 13.87 -24.92
C TYR A 698 -16.66 15.22 -24.68
N LEU A 699 -16.29 15.48 -23.44
CA LEU A 699 -15.61 16.71 -23.02
C LEU A 699 -14.22 16.36 -22.49
N THR A 700 -13.18 17.04 -22.94
CA THR A 700 -11.86 16.93 -22.28
C THR A 700 -11.74 17.90 -21.12
N LEU A 701 -11.05 17.51 -20.04
CA LEU A 701 -10.74 18.36 -18.89
C LEU A 701 -9.26 18.30 -18.54
N GLY A 702 -8.59 19.45 -18.51
CA GLY A 702 -7.21 19.57 -18.05
C GLY A 702 -7.03 19.22 -16.57
N ALA A 703 -5.82 18.80 -16.20
CA ALA A 703 -5.45 18.35 -14.85
C ALA A 703 -5.74 19.39 -13.74
N ASN A 704 -5.76 20.67 -14.10
CA ASN A 704 -6.06 21.76 -13.16
C ASN A 704 -7.57 21.95 -12.90
N LEU A 705 -8.45 21.30 -13.66
CA LEU A 705 -9.91 21.40 -13.56
C LEU A 705 -10.54 20.38 -12.60
N ASN A 706 -9.87 20.10 -11.48
CA ASN A 706 -10.39 19.23 -10.42
C ASN A 706 -11.48 19.94 -9.57
N SER A 707 -12.04 19.20 -8.63
CA SER A 707 -13.16 19.59 -7.77
C SER A 707 -12.83 20.74 -6.81
N LYS A 708 -11.55 21.09 -6.64
CA LYS A 708 -11.13 22.30 -5.91
C LYS A 708 -11.22 23.54 -6.79
N ALA A 709 -11.12 23.40 -8.12
CA ALA A 709 -11.18 24.50 -9.07
C ALA A 709 -12.61 24.77 -9.56
N ILE A 710 -13.34 23.72 -9.95
CA ILE A 710 -14.67 23.83 -10.57
C ILE A 710 -15.66 22.76 -10.07
N SER A 711 -16.94 22.94 -10.42
CA SER A 711 -17.93 21.86 -10.47
C SER A 711 -18.76 21.97 -11.73
N LEU A 712 -19.11 20.83 -12.32
CA LEU A 712 -19.82 20.74 -13.60
C LEU A 712 -21.27 20.24 -13.40
N GLN A 713 -22.20 20.82 -14.13
CA GLN A 713 -23.59 20.39 -14.19
C GLN A 713 -24.09 20.39 -15.64
N LEU A 714 -24.85 19.38 -16.03
CA LEU A 714 -25.58 19.34 -17.30
C LEU A 714 -27.08 19.43 -17.01
N ASN A 715 -27.76 20.42 -17.60
CA ASN A 715 -29.19 20.67 -17.38
C ASN A 715 -29.58 20.77 -15.88
N GLY A 716 -28.66 21.29 -15.05
CA GLY A 716 -28.85 21.42 -13.60
C GLY A 716 -28.51 20.17 -12.77
N HIS A 717 -28.21 19.04 -13.40
CA HIS A 717 -27.76 17.81 -12.73
C HIS A 717 -26.24 17.78 -12.64
N ALA A 718 -25.70 17.42 -11.47
CA ALA A 718 -24.26 17.33 -11.26
C ALA A 718 -23.64 16.21 -12.12
N ILE A 719 -22.54 16.53 -12.82
CA ILE A 719 -21.71 15.53 -13.48
C ILE A 719 -20.77 14.95 -12.43
N THR A 720 -20.86 13.65 -12.20
CA THR A 720 -19.94 12.94 -11.30
C THR A 720 -18.69 12.58 -12.08
N GLN A 721 -17.53 12.91 -11.52
CA GLN A 721 -16.23 12.63 -12.12
C GLN A 721 -15.23 12.29 -11.03
N TYR A 722 -14.37 11.30 -11.28
CA TYR A 722 -13.27 10.99 -10.38
C TYR A 722 -12.25 12.14 -10.35
N ASP A 723 -11.89 12.58 -9.14
CA ASP A 723 -11.29 13.90 -8.93
C ASP A 723 -9.75 13.93 -8.94
N THR A 724 -9.10 12.77 -8.75
CA THR A 724 -7.64 12.71 -8.63
C THR A 724 -7.01 12.24 -9.94
N PHE A 725 -6.35 13.13 -10.67
CA PHE A 725 -5.69 12.80 -11.93
C PHE A 725 -4.53 13.76 -12.22
N ARG A 726 -3.52 13.26 -12.94
CA ARG A 726 -2.33 14.02 -13.35
C ARG A 726 -2.46 14.58 -14.78
N ASP A 727 -3.15 13.86 -15.66
CA ASP A 727 -3.19 14.11 -17.10
C ASP A 727 -4.57 14.65 -17.53
N THR A 728 -4.73 15.11 -18.78
CA THR A 728 -6.06 15.49 -19.30
C THR A 728 -6.98 14.27 -19.35
N VAL A 729 -8.17 14.39 -18.76
CA VAL A 729 -9.16 13.31 -18.72
C VAL A 729 -10.30 13.56 -19.70
N VAL A 730 -10.97 12.48 -20.10
CA VAL A 730 -12.19 12.53 -20.92
C VAL A 730 -13.41 12.44 -20.00
N VAL A 731 -14.49 13.15 -20.29
CA VAL A 731 -15.76 13.08 -19.56
C VAL A 731 -16.85 12.76 -20.55
N ASP A 732 -17.62 11.71 -20.26
CA ASP A 732 -18.83 11.39 -21.01
C ASP A 732 -19.94 12.39 -20.66
N LEU A 733 -20.24 13.27 -21.61
CA LEU A 733 -21.07 14.43 -21.35
C LEU A 733 -22.53 14.15 -21.69
N ALA A 734 -22.81 13.63 -22.89
CA ALA A 734 -24.18 13.39 -23.36
C ALA A 734 -24.21 12.28 -24.42
N ALA A 735 -25.35 11.61 -24.53
CA ALA A 735 -25.63 10.59 -25.54
C ALA A 735 -27.14 10.53 -25.76
N ALA A 736 -27.58 10.09 -26.94
CA ALA A 736 -29.00 9.95 -27.31
C ALA A 736 -29.83 11.22 -27.08
N ALA A 737 -29.23 12.39 -27.32
CA ALA A 737 -29.79 13.71 -27.02
C ALA A 737 -30.01 14.57 -28.28
N GLU A 738 -30.28 13.93 -29.42
CA GLU A 738 -30.45 14.60 -30.71
C GLU A 738 -31.51 15.71 -30.66
N ASN A 739 -31.17 16.88 -31.20
CA ASN A 739 -32.02 18.06 -31.26
C ASN A 739 -32.51 18.57 -29.88
N GLN A 740 -31.90 18.13 -28.77
CA GLN A 740 -32.21 18.62 -27.43
C GLN A 740 -31.19 19.67 -26.99
N PRO A 741 -31.59 20.93 -26.74
CA PRO A 741 -30.65 21.95 -26.25
C PRO A 741 -30.10 21.57 -24.87
N LEU A 742 -28.77 21.47 -24.77
CA LEU A 742 -28.08 21.11 -23.55
C LEU A 742 -27.39 22.33 -22.93
N LYS A 743 -27.47 22.42 -21.60
CA LYS A 743 -26.91 23.51 -20.79
C LYS A 743 -25.82 22.96 -19.87
N LEU A 744 -24.56 23.15 -20.25
CA LEU A 744 -23.39 22.83 -19.43
C LEU A 744 -23.02 24.03 -18.55
N THR A 745 -23.20 23.91 -17.23
CA THR A 745 -22.87 24.95 -16.25
C THR A 745 -21.60 24.60 -15.49
N ILE A 746 -20.61 25.49 -15.56
CA ILE A 746 -19.34 25.40 -14.83
C ILE A 746 -19.39 26.41 -13.69
N THR A 747 -19.32 25.93 -12.44
CA THR A 747 -19.26 26.80 -11.26
C THR A 747 -17.83 26.91 -10.75
N PHE A 748 -17.34 28.14 -10.58
CA PHE A 748 -15.97 28.43 -10.20
C PHE A 748 -15.82 28.47 -8.69
N LYS A 749 -15.00 27.57 -8.15
CA LYS A 749 -14.66 27.54 -6.71
C LYS A 749 -13.46 28.41 -6.38
N GLN A 750 -12.57 28.64 -7.35
CA GLN A 750 -11.43 29.55 -7.23
C GLN A 750 -11.66 30.90 -7.89
N ASN A 751 -10.87 31.91 -7.49
CA ASN A 751 -10.97 33.27 -8.03
C ASN A 751 -10.43 33.39 -9.46
N LYS A 752 -9.51 32.50 -9.85
CA LYS A 752 -8.88 32.43 -11.16
C LYS A 752 -8.84 30.96 -11.56
N VAL A 753 -9.38 30.63 -12.73
CA VAL A 753 -9.33 29.27 -13.29
C VAL A 753 -8.95 29.37 -14.76
N TRP A 754 -8.01 28.53 -15.17
CA TRP A 754 -7.65 28.33 -16.57
C TRP A 754 -8.37 27.08 -17.07
N LEU A 755 -9.27 27.21 -18.05
CA LEU A 755 -9.98 26.08 -18.67
C LEU A 755 -9.06 25.30 -19.63
N GLN A 756 -7.95 24.77 -19.12
CA GLN A 756 -6.97 24.03 -19.91
C GLN A 756 -7.61 22.78 -20.55
N ASN A 757 -7.33 22.57 -21.84
CA ASN A 757 -7.77 21.40 -22.61
C ASN A 757 -9.28 21.13 -22.45
N PHE A 758 -10.08 22.20 -22.45
CA PHE A 758 -11.53 22.15 -22.32
C PHE A 758 -12.19 22.20 -23.70
N GLN A 759 -12.48 21.04 -24.29
CA GLN A 759 -13.00 20.96 -25.65
C GLN A 759 -14.11 19.91 -25.74
N LEU A 760 -15.20 20.28 -26.42
CA LEU A 760 -16.32 19.38 -26.72
C LEU A 760 -16.05 18.63 -28.03
N TYR A 761 -16.37 17.34 -28.06
CA TYR A 761 -16.20 16.46 -29.20
C TYR A 761 -17.50 15.71 -29.50
N HIS A 762 -17.86 15.63 -30.77
CA HIS A 762 -18.85 14.70 -31.30
C HIS A 762 -18.16 13.39 -31.68
N PHE A 763 -18.74 12.26 -31.29
CA PHE A 763 -18.23 10.92 -31.63
C PHE A 763 -18.90 10.37 -32.88
N ASN A 764 -18.11 10.05 -33.91
CA ASN A 764 -18.64 9.45 -35.14
C ASN A 764 -18.93 7.95 -34.93
N LEU A 765 -20.11 7.65 -34.42
CA LEU A 765 -20.53 6.28 -34.07
C LEU A 765 -20.59 5.37 -35.31
N THR A 766 -21.01 5.90 -36.46
CA THR A 766 -21.14 5.13 -37.70
C THR A 766 -19.77 4.65 -38.19
N ALA A 767 -18.79 5.54 -38.30
CA ALA A 767 -17.43 5.17 -38.71
C ALA A 767 -16.77 4.22 -37.70
N PHE A 768 -16.99 4.46 -36.40
CA PHE A 768 -16.51 3.58 -35.34
C PHE A 768 -17.09 2.17 -35.48
N ASN A 769 -18.40 2.02 -35.67
CA ASN A 769 -19.07 0.72 -35.78
C ASN A 769 -18.53 -0.08 -36.98
N GLN A 770 -18.33 0.56 -38.14
CA GLN A 770 -17.72 -0.08 -39.32
C GLN A 770 -16.30 -0.59 -39.03
N GLY A 771 -15.48 0.21 -38.35
CA GLY A 771 -14.14 -0.18 -37.92
C GLY A 771 -14.16 -1.34 -36.92
N THR A 772 -15.04 -1.28 -35.93
CA THR A 772 -15.17 -2.30 -34.89
C THR A 772 -15.60 -3.64 -35.46
N GLN A 773 -16.60 -3.67 -36.34
CA GLN A 773 -17.03 -4.90 -37.03
C GLN A 773 -15.89 -5.53 -37.84
N THR A 774 -15.05 -4.71 -38.48
CA THR A 774 -13.86 -5.20 -39.21
C THR A 774 -12.89 -5.93 -38.29
N LEU A 775 -12.62 -5.40 -37.09
CA LEU A 775 -11.72 -6.00 -36.12
C LEU A 775 -12.35 -7.20 -35.39
N GLN A 776 -13.65 -7.16 -35.09
CA GLN A 776 -14.39 -8.30 -34.51
C GLN A 776 -14.36 -9.53 -35.42
N ASN A 777 -14.48 -9.33 -36.74
CA ASN A 777 -14.36 -10.40 -37.73
C ASN A 777 -12.94 -10.98 -37.86
N GLN A 778 -11.95 -10.36 -37.22
CA GLN A 778 -10.56 -10.80 -37.17
C GLN A 778 -10.15 -11.25 -35.75
N ALA A 779 -11.11 -11.73 -34.96
CA ALA A 779 -10.92 -12.13 -33.58
C ALA A 779 -9.86 -13.23 -33.40
N TRP A 780 -9.07 -13.09 -32.33
CA TRP A 780 -8.39 -14.23 -31.74
C TRP A 780 -9.36 -14.93 -30.79
N HIS A 781 -9.79 -16.14 -31.17
CA HIS A 781 -10.72 -16.94 -30.37
C HIS A 781 -9.95 -17.60 -29.22
N VAL A 782 -9.77 -16.84 -28.15
CA VAL A 782 -9.02 -17.24 -26.94
C VAL A 782 -9.88 -18.12 -26.06
N LYS A 783 -9.29 -19.21 -25.59
CA LYS A 783 -9.74 -19.91 -24.39
C LYS A 783 -8.73 -19.65 -23.28
N GLN A 784 -9.22 -19.11 -22.17
CA GLN A 784 -8.43 -18.96 -20.97
C GLN A 784 -8.38 -20.29 -20.22
N THR A 785 -7.27 -21.02 -20.39
CA THR A 785 -7.03 -22.28 -19.67
C THR A 785 -6.48 -22.05 -18.26
N ALA A 786 -5.83 -20.91 -18.05
CA ALA A 786 -5.36 -20.44 -16.76
C ALA A 786 -5.15 -18.92 -16.76
N ALA A 787 -5.04 -18.30 -15.59
CA ALA A 787 -4.74 -16.86 -15.48
C ALA A 787 -3.41 -16.46 -16.16
N ASN A 788 -2.42 -17.36 -16.11
CA ASN A 788 -1.12 -17.20 -16.74
C ASN A 788 -0.98 -17.95 -18.07
N ARG A 789 -2.06 -18.52 -18.64
CA ARG A 789 -2.01 -19.28 -19.90
C ARG A 789 -3.24 -19.08 -20.78
N LEU A 790 -3.01 -18.49 -21.94
CA LEU A 790 -4.02 -18.21 -22.96
C LEU A 790 -3.69 -18.97 -24.24
N THR A 791 -4.68 -19.58 -24.89
CA THR A 791 -4.48 -20.26 -26.18
C THR A 791 -5.68 -20.03 -27.07
N GLY A 792 -5.44 -19.75 -28.35
CA GLY A 792 -6.52 -19.53 -29.30
C GLY A 792 -6.05 -19.57 -30.74
N LYS A 793 -7.01 -19.65 -31.66
CA LYS A 793 -6.77 -19.57 -33.10
C LYS A 793 -7.12 -18.19 -33.63
N VAL A 794 -6.30 -17.69 -34.55
CA VAL A 794 -6.53 -16.44 -35.28
C VAL A 794 -6.22 -16.67 -36.74
N THR A 795 -7.04 -16.11 -37.63
CA THR A 795 -6.83 -16.18 -39.07
C THR A 795 -6.52 -14.78 -39.58
N VAL A 796 -5.39 -14.63 -40.27
CA VAL A 796 -4.95 -13.35 -40.83
C VAL A 796 -4.85 -13.46 -42.35
N LYS A 797 -5.43 -12.49 -43.06
CA LYS A 797 -5.58 -12.55 -44.53
C LYS A 797 -4.33 -12.11 -45.28
N LYS A 798 -3.53 -11.27 -44.63
CA LYS A 798 -2.26 -10.73 -45.14
C LYS A 798 -1.26 -10.69 -43.99
N GLN A 799 -0.05 -10.21 -44.27
CA GLN A 799 0.91 -9.91 -43.21
C GLN A 799 0.29 -8.86 -42.26
N GLN A 800 0.05 -9.29 -41.02
CA GLN A 800 -0.66 -8.56 -39.96
C GLN A 800 -0.01 -8.85 -38.62
N VAL A 801 -0.45 -8.16 -37.58
CA VAL A 801 -0.10 -8.49 -36.20
C VAL A 801 -1.32 -8.99 -35.47
N LEU A 802 -1.16 -9.95 -34.56
CA LEU A 802 -2.12 -10.15 -33.48
C LEU A 802 -1.88 -9.05 -32.45
N MET A 803 -2.78 -8.06 -32.44
CA MET A 803 -2.83 -7.04 -31.40
C MET A 803 -3.51 -7.59 -30.16
N THR A 804 -2.98 -7.32 -28.97
CA THR A 804 -3.60 -7.73 -27.70
C THR A 804 -3.72 -6.55 -26.75
N THR A 805 -4.70 -6.60 -25.84
CA THR A 805 -4.80 -5.67 -24.70
C THR A 805 -4.17 -6.24 -23.44
N ILE A 806 -3.18 -7.11 -23.62
CA ILE A 806 -2.35 -7.67 -22.56
C ILE A 806 -1.09 -6.78 -22.45
N PRO A 807 -0.75 -6.30 -21.25
CA PRO A 807 0.48 -5.55 -21.04
C PRO A 807 1.72 -6.33 -21.43
N TYR A 808 2.64 -5.66 -22.13
CA TYR A 808 3.93 -6.22 -22.46
C TYR A 808 4.76 -6.42 -21.19
N ALA A 809 5.24 -7.64 -20.98
CA ALA A 809 6.15 -7.97 -19.90
C ALA A 809 7.13 -9.04 -20.37
N LYS A 810 8.40 -8.97 -19.95
CA LYS A 810 9.43 -9.96 -20.33
C LYS A 810 9.10 -11.39 -19.87
N GLY A 811 8.21 -11.55 -18.89
CA GLY A 811 7.75 -12.86 -18.42
C GLY A 811 6.75 -13.55 -19.36
N TRP A 812 6.23 -12.88 -20.40
CA TRP A 812 5.38 -13.52 -21.39
C TRP A 812 6.20 -14.29 -22.42
N HIS A 813 5.95 -15.60 -22.48
CA HIS A 813 6.46 -16.49 -23.51
C HIS A 813 5.37 -16.77 -24.54
N VAL A 814 5.68 -16.54 -25.81
CA VAL A 814 4.74 -16.68 -26.93
C VAL A 814 5.19 -17.78 -27.87
N THR A 815 4.26 -18.63 -28.27
CA THR A 815 4.46 -19.60 -29.35
C THR A 815 3.39 -19.41 -30.43
N VAL A 816 3.81 -19.47 -31.69
CA VAL A 816 2.95 -19.46 -32.89
C VAL A 816 3.19 -20.77 -33.61
N ASP A 817 2.15 -21.59 -33.74
CA ASP A 817 2.21 -22.95 -34.31
C ASP A 817 3.31 -23.81 -33.67
N GLY A 818 3.43 -23.71 -32.34
CA GLY A 818 4.44 -24.43 -31.53
C GLY A 818 5.85 -23.85 -31.59
N LYS A 819 6.12 -22.82 -32.41
CA LYS A 819 7.44 -22.17 -32.52
C LYS A 819 7.50 -20.92 -31.65
N ALA A 820 8.57 -20.79 -30.86
CA ALA A 820 8.79 -19.60 -30.04
C ALA A 820 8.85 -18.34 -30.93
N THR A 821 8.10 -17.31 -30.55
CA THR A 821 8.02 -16.04 -31.29
C THR A 821 8.19 -14.88 -30.33
N ARG A 822 8.96 -13.87 -30.72
CA ARG A 822 9.21 -12.70 -29.87
C ARG A 822 8.06 -11.68 -30.03
N PRO A 823 7.32 -11.36 -28.96
CA PRO A 823 6.35 -10.28 -29.00
C PRO A 823 7.04 -8.91 -29.13
N LYS A 824 6.32 -7.93 -29.70
CA LYS A 824 6.73 -6.52 -29.77
C LYS A 824 5.92 -5.69 -28.77
N LYS A 825 6.59 -4.76 -28.10
CA LYS A 825 5.95 -3.72 -27.28
C LYS A 825 5.39 -2.65 -28.22
N VAL A 826 4.12 -2.27 -28.04
CA VAL A 826 3.40 -1.24 -28.81
C VAL A 826 2.65 -0.32 -27.84
N LEU A 827 2.38 0.93 -28.26
CA LEU A 827 1.71 1.94 -27.44
C LEU A 827 2.38 2.15 -26.06
N ASP A 828 3.68 1.90 -26.00
CA ASP A 828 4.52 1.90 -24.80
C ASP A 828 4.01 1.08 -23.59
N ALA A 829 3.03 0.20 -23.79
CA ALA A 829 2.45 -0.60 -22.71
C ALA A 829 1.96 -2.00 -23.13
N LEU A 830 1.52 -2.19 -24.38
CA LEU A 830 0.81 -3.41 -24.81
C LEU A 830 1.68 -4.32 -25.68
N MET A 831 1.20 -5.54 -25.87
CA MET A 831 1.88 -6.58 -26.64
C MET A 831 1.22 -6.82 -28.01
N ALA A 832 2.03 -6.86 -29.07
CA ALA A 832 1.64 -7.29 -30.41
C ALA A 832 2.54 -8.42 -30.91
N ILE A 833 1.97 -9.37 -31.66
CA ILE A 833 2.67 -10.56 -32.16
C ILE A 833 2.61 -10.55 -33.69
N PRO A 834 3.74 -10.42 -34.40
CA PRO A 834 3.76 -10.47 -35.86
C PRO A 834 3.33 -11.84 -36.39
N LEU A 835 2.41 -11.85 -37.36
CA LEU A 835 1.89 -13.07 -37.99
C LEU A 835 2.05 -13.01 -39.51
N LYS A 836 2.30 -14.17 -40.12
CA LYS A 836 2.25 -14.34 -41.59
C LYS A 836 0.80 -14.58 -42.02
N ALA A 837 0.50 -14.48 -43.31
CA ALA A 837 -0.83 -14.85 -43.81
C ALA A 837 -1.14 -16.32 -43.50
N GLY A 838 -2.34 -16.62 -42.99
CA GLY A 838 -2.77 -17.96 -42.64
C GLY A 838 -3.56 -18.05 -41.34
N THR A 839 -3.96 -19.28 -40.98
CA THR A 839 -4.53 -19.60 -39.67
C THR A 839 -3.44 -20.06 -38.74
N HIS A 840 -3.32 -19.40 -37.59
CA HIS A 840 -2.29 -19.66 -36.60
C HIS A 840 -2.89 -20.07 -35.27
N GLN A 841 -2.24 -21.01 -34.60
CA GLN A 841 -2.48 -21.29 -33.19
C GLN A 841 -1.46 -20.53 -32.34
N VAL A 842 -1.95 -19.62 -31.52
CA VAL A 842 -1.12 -18.79 -30.64
C VAL A 842 -1.33 -19.20 -29.19
N THR A 843 -0.24 -19.46 -28.48
CA THR A 843 -0.24 -19.75 -27.04
C THR A 843 0.67 -18.76 -26.31
N LEU A 844 0.11 -18.14 -25.27
CA LEU A 844 0.79 -17.26 -24.32
C LEU A 844 0.91 -17.97 -22.98
N HIS A 845 2.10 -17.94 -22.38
CA HIS A 845 2.33 -18.42 -21.02
C HIS A 845 3.19 -17.41 -20.24
N TYR A 846 2.77 -17.06 -19.03
CA TYR A 846 3.50 -16.13 -18.18
C TYR A 846 4.32 -16.86 -17.10
N TRP A 847 5.60 -16.51 -17.01
CA TRP A 847 6.51 -16.91 -15.95
C TRP A 847 7.34 -15.70 -15.48
N PRO A 848 7.35 -15.36 -14.18
CA PRO A 848 8.06 -14.17 -13.72
C PRO A 848 9.58 -14.24 -13.99
N PRO A 849 10.19 -13.16 -14.50
CA PRO A 849 11.63 -13.10 -14.69
C PRO A 849 12.40 -13.38 -13.40
N TYR A 850 13.50 -14.14 -13.51
CA TYR A 850 14.39 -14.56 -12.43
C TYR A 850 13.80 -15.47 -11.35
N LEU A 851 12.53 -15.88 -11.43
CA LEU A 851 11.93 -16.76 -10.43
C LEU A 851 12.65 -18.11 -10.33
N THR A 852 12.97 -18.72 -11.48
CA THR A 852 13.70 -20.01 -11.53
C THR A 852 15.10 -19.89 -10.93
N LEU A 853 15.82 -18.81 -11.22
CA LEU A 853 17.14 -18.55 -10.64
C LEU A 853 17.02 -18.37 -9.11
N GLY A 854 16.04 -17.59 -8.66
CA GLY A 854 15.75 -17.38 -7.25
C GLY A 854 15.46 -18.70 -6.52
N LEU A 855 14.67 -19.60 -7.12
CA LEU A 855 14.39 -20.93 -6.57
C LEU A 855 15.67 -21.74 -6.33
N TRP A 856 16.54 -21.83 -7.34
CA TRP A 856 17.80 -22.57 -7.22
C TRP A 856 18.73 -21.99 -6.14
N LEU A 857 18.85 -20.66 -6.08
CA LEU A 857 19.65 -19.96 -5.07
C LEU A 857 19.09 -20.16 -3.66
N SER A 858 17.77 -20.08 -3.50
CA SER A 858 17.10 -20.30 -2.22
C SER A 858 17.31 -21.72 -1.69
N ILE A 859 17.13 -22.74 -2.55
CA ILE A 859 17.34 -24.15 -2.18
C ILE A 859 18.81 -24.39 -1.83
N GLY A 860 19.74 -23.90 -2.66
CA GLY A 860 21.18 -24.03 -2.40
C GLY A 860 21.60 -23.37 -1.08
N SER A 861 21.10 -22.16 -0.79
CA SER A 861 21.35 -21.46 0.47
C SER A 861 20.83 -22.25 1.68
N LEU A 862 19.60 -22.79 1.59
CA LEU A 862 19.02 -23.58 2.68
C LEU A 862 19.86 -24.83 2.98
N LEU A 863 20.22 -25.60 1.95
CA LEU A 863 21.00 -26.84 2.10
C LEU A 863 22.40 -26.57 2.67
N THR A 864 23.08 -25.53 2.17
CA THR A 864 24.41 -25.14 2.69
C THR A 864 24.34 -24.66 4.14
N THR A 865 23.30 -23.91 4.50
CA THR A 865 23.09 -23.44 5.88
C THR A 865 22.87 -24.58 6.86
N ILE A 866 22.00 -25.54 6.50
CA ILE A 866 21.73 -26.72 7.34
C ILE A 866 23.00 -27.59 7.45
N GLY A 867 23.70 -27.80 6.34
CA GLY A 867 24.94 -28.60 6.31
C GLY A 867 26.03 -28.02 7.21
N LEU A 868 26.26 -26.71 7.17
CA LEU A 868 27.25 -26.05 8.02
C LEU A 868 26.89 -26.11 9.51
N ASP A 869 25.63 -25.84 9.87
CA ASP A 869 25.19 -25.92 11.27
C ASP A 869 25.36 -27.34 11.83
N TRP A 870 25.07 -28.36 11.02
CA TRP A 870 25.29 -29.76 11.38
C TRP A 870 26.77 -30.10 11.59
N LEU A 871 27.68 -29.58 10.76
CA LEU A 871 29.12 -29.76 10.95
C LEU A 871 29.62 -29.09 12.25
N PHE A 872 29.12 -27.89 12.58
CA PHE A 872 29.43 -27.23 13.84
C PHE A 872 28.87 -27.99 15.04
N PHE A 873 27.66 -28.54 14.93
CA PHE A 873 27.08 -29.40 15.96
C PHE A 873 27.94 -30.63 16.25
N ARG A 874 28.49 -31.27 15.20
CA ARG A 874 29.36 -32.45 15.35
C ARG A 874 30.74 -32.14 15.94
N ARG A 875 31.33 -30.99 15.65
CA ARG A 875 32.65 -30.60 16.18
C ARG A 875 32.65 -30.18 17.65
N HIS A 876 31.48 -30.01 18.25
CA HIS A 876 31.29 -29.57 19.64
C HIS A 876 30.55 -30.59 20.52
N ARG A 877 30.33 -31.80 19.99
CA ARG A 877 30.17 -33.02 20.78
C ARG A 877 31.50 -33.75 20.79
#